data_AF-A0A7J0EPH8-F1
#
_entry.id   AF-A0A7J0EPH8-F1
#
_cell.length_a   1.000
_cell.length_b   1.000
_cell.length_c   1.000
_cell.angle_alpha   90.00
_cell.angle_beta   90.00
_cell.angle_gamma   90.00
#
_symmetry.space_group_name_H-M   'P 1'
#
loop_
_entity.id
_entity.type
_entity.pdbx_description
1 polymer ?
#
loop_
_entity_poly.entity_id
_entity_poly.type
_entity_poly.pdbx_seq_one_letter_code
_entity_poly.pdbx_strand_id
1 'polypeptide(L)'
;MAMSTTAIVPSKILRSRVNGRHIFTTSDDNAMMKQIMATHSPDGSEFDVKPLLHVVEDILHRATPTTVPSVADETQETQAQLDLLDEKALHSGFIDMLKHLADPINKISREISWKCSGGSDAHATTVALFNTLSGYSWDAKVVIALAAFAVNYGEFWLVAQLYPTDPLAKSVALLKQLPDILERSDSLKPKFDALTTLIKAVLDVTKCIVELKELPTHYITDDFPAMATAMGLVPTAVYWTIRSIVACASQVMNLVGMGHEYIASTTEAWELSSLAHKVSNIYSHLQNQLDLCHQHIDEKRHIEAYMTLVRLFETPHIDGSKIHRAIIYAKDDQLPLLDGGANPKRRVSIDVLRRKIVLLFICDLDLSHEELDILDQMYTEARQQPTRIESQYEIVWLPVVDRSTPWTEAKQKKFESMQASMKWYSVYHPSLLDPVVIKYIKEVWQFNKKPLLVVLDTTGRVVNTNALHMMWIWGYLGFPFTTTKEEALWKEETWRLELLVDSIEPMIFNWIADGKYICLYGGEDVEWIRRFTTAMNTVAKAAQIQLEMLYLGKSNPKEKVRKNTTIIENEKLSHVLPDQTLIWFFWVRLESMWHSKSQYTRSGENDTIVHEIMSMLSFDGSDQGWAVISRGADMAKAKGDTILKSLTQFEQWRDLVGELGFVGALNENLRTLHTPHHCNRLILPGATGRIPDRVVCAECGRPMEKFIMYRCCTD
;
A
#
# COMPACT_ATOMS: atom_id res chain seq x y z
N MET A 1 34.09 20.96 -21.96
CA MET A 1 33.74 22.32 -22.40
C MET A 1 32.25 22.47 -22.17
N ALA A 2 31.86 23.31 -21.21
CA ALA A 2 30.49 23.49 -20.75
C ALA A 2 29.70 24.36 -21.75
N MET A 3 28.48 23.95 -22.10
CA MET A 3 27.45 24.86 -22.59
C MET A 3 26.10 24.44 -21.97
N SER A 4 25.69 25.20 -20.97
CA SER A 4 24.34 25.22 -20.42
C SER A 4 23.38 25.87 -21.41
N THR A 5 22.29 25.19 -21.73
CA THR A 5 21.09 25.81 -22.31
C THR A 5 19.98 25.78 -21.27
N THR A 6 19.79 26.94 -20.63
CA THR A 6 18.69 27.27 -19.73
C THR A 6 17.39 27.39 -20.51
N ALA A 7 16.45 26.47 -20.30
CA ALA A 7 15.05 26.65 -20.66
C ALA A 7 14.31 27.27 -19.46
N ILE A 8 13.81 28.49 -19.66
CA ILE A 8 13.04 29.28 -18.70
C ILE A 8 11.62 28.69 -18.61
N VAL A 9 11.25 28.19 -17.44
CA VAL A 9 9.88 27.81 -17.08
C VAL A 9 9.37 28.81 -16.04
N PRO A 10 8.14 29.35 -16.15
CA PRO A 10 7.70 30.46 -15.31
C PRO A 10 7.48 29.97 -13.88
N SER A 11 8.26 30.50 -12.94
CA SER A 11 8.01 30.42 -11.51
C SER A 11 6.67 31.12 -11.21
N LYS A 12 5.59 30.35 -11.03
CA LYS A 12 4.43 30.82 -10.29
C LYS A 12 4.90 31.05 -8.85
N ILE A 13 5.28 32.29 -8.58
CA ILE A 13 5.44 32.83 -7.23
C ILE A 13 4.04 32.73 -6.60
N LEU A 14 3.78 31.63 -5.90
CA LEU A 14 2.75 31.63 -4.88
C LEU A 14 3.32 32.51 -3.76
N ARG A 15 3.01 33.81 -3.82
CA ARG A 15 3.14 34.71 -2.67
C ARG A 15 2.27 34.11 -1.58
N SER A 16 2.83 33.24 -0.75
CA SER A 16 2.27 32.99 0.57
C SER A 16 2.33 34.34 1.26
N ARG A 17 1.16 34.98 1.38
CA ARG A 17 0.99 36.07 2.32
C ARG A 17 1.37 35.47 3.68
N VAL A 18 2.55 35.83 4.16
CA VAL A 18 2.93 35.73 5.57
C VAL A 18 1.90 36.57 6.33
N ASN A 19 0.80 35.95 6.70
CA ASN A 19 -0.25 36.54 7.53
C ASN A 19 -0.08 36.09 8.98
N GLY A 20 1.17 35.95 9.44
CA GLY A 20 1.54 35.72 10.84
C GLY A 20 1.51 36.99 11.68
N ARG A 21 0.55 37.89 11.45
CA ARG A 21 0.43 39.19 12.15
C ARG A 21 -0.93 39.43 12.82
N HIS A 22 -1.62 38.37 13.21
CA HIS A 22 -2.70 38.47 14.19
C HIS A 22 -2.50 37.43 15.30
N ILE A 23 -1.32 37.47 15.93
CA ILE A 23 -1.10 36.81 17.22
C ILE A 23 -1.45 37.87 18.28
N PHE A 24 -2.39 37.53 19.16
CA PHE A 24 -2.84 38.29 20.33
C PHE A 24 -1.83 39.33 20.83
N THR A 25 -2.04 40.60 20.50
CA THR A 25 -1.31 41.70 21.13
C THR A 25 -2.21 42.91 21.30
N THR A 26 -3.00 42.93 22.37
CA THR A 26 -3.10 44.16 23.15
C THR A 26 -1.76 44.34 23.89
N SER A 27 -1.32 45.57 24.12
CA SER A 27 -0.04 45.87 24.79
C SER A 27 0.09 45.16 26.15
N ASP A 28 -1.04 44.91 26.82
CA ASP A 28 -1.11 44.33 28.17
C ASP A 28 -0.86 42.82 28.20
N ASP A 29 -1.31 42.06 27.18
CA ASP A 29 -1.09 40.61 27.11
C ASP A 29 0.42 40.27 27.01
N ASN A 30 1.22 41.14 26.39
CA ASN A 30 2.66 40.94 26.21
C ASN A 30 3.46 41.26 27.50
N ALA A 31 3.04 42.27 28.27
CA ALA A 31 3.65 42.59 29.57
C ALA A 31 3.33 41.49 30.61
N MET A 32 2.07 41.04 30.62
CA MET A 32 1.60 39.92 31.42
C MET A 32 2.39 38.64 31.10
N MET A 33 2.58 38.31 29.82
CA MET A 33 3.30 37.10 29.45
C MET A 33 4.77 37.14 29.85
N LYS A 34 5.43 38.30 29.75
CA LYS A 34 6.80 38.48 30.27
C LYS A 34 6.89 38.21 31.78
N GLN A 35 5.90 38.65 32.55
CA GLN A 35 5.84 38.37 33.99
C GLN A 35 5.71 36.87 34.26
N ILE A 36 4.82 36.18 33.54
CA ILE A 36 4.65 34.72 33.68
C ILE A 36 5.91 33.96 33.28
N MET A 37 6.55 34.33 32.17
CA MET A 37 7.83 33.73 31.76
C MET A 37 8.93 33.92 32.81
N ALA A 38 8.99 35.09 33.48
CA ALA A 38 9.96 35.35 34.54
C ALA A 38 9.79 34.45 35.78
N THR A 39 8.59 33.89 36.01
CA THR A 39 8.34 32.93 37.10
C THR A 39 8.79 31.51 36.78
N HIS A 40 9.15 31.20 35.52
CA HIS A 40 9.51 29.85 35.13
C HIS A 40 11.00 29.57 35.36
N SER A 41 11.28 28.77 36.39
CA SER A 41 12.62 28.34 36.78
C SER A 41 12.61 26.85 37.09
N PRO A 42 12.48 25.97 36.07
CA PRO A 42 12.35 24.54 36.30
C PRO A 42 13.61 23.99 36.98
N ASP A 43 13.43 23.14 37.99
CA ASP A 43 14.53 22.58 38.80
C ASP A 43 15.21 21.36 38.15
N GLY A 44 14.73 20.97 36.96
CA GLY A 44 15.18 19.79 36.21
C GLY A 44 14.43 18.50 36.55
N SER A 45 13.47 18.54 37.48
CA SER A 45 12.62 17.41 37.82
C SER A 45 11.58 17.18 36.72
N GLU A 46 11.61 16.00 36.10
CA GLU A 46 10.58 15.56 35.15
C GLU A 46 9.62 14.60 35.83
N PHE A 47 8.33 14.88 35.71
CA PHE A 47 7.26 14.03 36.23
C PHE A 47 6.46 13.47 35.06
N ASP A 48 6.17 12.17 35.09
CA ASP A 48 5.19 11.57 34.19
C ASP A 48 3.78 11.96 34.64
N VAL A 49 3.21 13.00 34.05
CA VAL A 49 1.95 13.59 34.52
C VAL A 49 0.70 12.86 34.00
N LYS A 50 0.84 11.89 33.09
CA LYS A 50 -0.29 11.16 32.47
C LYS A 50 -1.16 10.41 33.48
N PRO A 51 -0.59 9.59 34.39
CA PRO A 51 -1.39 8.90 35.38
C PRO A 51 -2.21 9.85 36.26
N LEU A 52 -1.62 10.98 36.66
CA LEU A 52 -2.32 12.01 37.43
C LEU A 52 -3.44 12.66 36.60
N LEU A 53 -3.19 13.01 35.34
CA LEU A 53 -4.21 13.56 34.45
C LEU A 53 -5.40 12.62 34.25
N HIS A 54 -5.16 11.30 34.19
CA HIS A 54 -6.23 10.31 34.08
C HIS A 54 -7.12 10.24 35.35
N VAL A 55 -6.51 10.34 36.55
CA VAL A 55 -7.28 10.46 37.80
C VAL A 55 -8.12 11.73 37.81
N VAL A 56 -7.57 12.85 37.33
CA VAL A 56 -8.32 14.11 37.23
C VAL A 56 -9.50 14.00 36.26
N GLU A 57 -9.29 13.36 35.12
CA GLU A 57 -10.37 13.10 34.15
C GLU A 57 -11.50 12.27 34.77
N ASP A 58 -11.17 11.21 35.52
CA ASP A 58 -12.18 10.38 36.21
C ASP A 58 -12.99 11.21 37.23
N ILE A 59 -12.32 12.04 38.04
CA ILE A 59 -12.99 12.93 39.01
C ILE A 59 -13.93 13.90 38.28
N LEU A 60 -13.46 14.58 37.23
CA LEU A 60 -14.25 15.56 36.50
C LEU A 60 -15.44 14.92 35.77
N HIS A 61 -15.26 13.71 35.21
CA HIS A 61 -16.32 12.97 34.54
C HIS A 61 -17.43 12.55 35.51
N ARG A 62 -17.07 12.01 36.69
CA ARG A 62 -18.04 11.60 37.73
C ARG A 62 -18.72 12.78 38.42
N ALA A 63 -18.09 13.95 38.43
CA ALA A 63 -18.62 15.19 39.00
C ALA A 63 -19.59 15.94 38.06
N THR A 64 -20.16 15.29 37.05
CA THR A 64 -21.14 15.88 36.14
C THR A 64 -22.57 15.71 36.70
N PRO A 65 -23.43 16.75 36.70
CA PRO A 65 -24.80 16.64 37.22
C PRO A 65 -25.70 15.79 36.32
N THR A 66 -25.88 14.51 36.64
CA THR A 66 -26.87 13.66 35.97
C THR A 66 -28.25 13.87 36.61
N THR A 67 -29.15 14.55 35.90
CA THR A 67 -30.58 14.48 36.18
C THR A 67 -31.09 13.06 35.89
N VAL A 68 -31.52 12.35 36.94
CA VAL A 68 -32.24 11.04 36.96
C VAL A 68 -31.36 9.78 36.84
N PRO A 69 -31.52 8.78 37.75
CA PRO A 69 -30.91 7.47 37.58
C PRO A 69 -31.71 6.66 36.55
N SER A 70 -31.20 6.53 35.32
CA SER A 70 -31.62 5.46 34.41
C SER A 70 -30.66 4.29 34.58
N VAL A 71 -31.21 3.18 35.05
CA VAL A 71 -30.48 1.93 35.27
C VAL A 71 -30.28 1.22 33.92
N ALA A 72 -29.08 0.67 33.75
CA ALA A 72 -28.65 -0.29 32.73
C ALA A 72 -28.36 0.27 31.32
N ASP A 73 -27.11 0.70 31.08
CA ASP A 73 -26.34 0.31 29.88
C ASP A 73 -24.86 0.78 29.91
N GLU A 74 -24.48 1.73 30.78
CA GLU A 74 -23.09 2.26 30.84
C GLU A 74 -22.15 1.53 31.83
N THR A 75 -22.64 0.52 32.55
CA THR A 75 -21.88 -0.16 33.62
C THR A 75 -20.80 -1.11 33.10
N GLN A 76 -20.77 -1.47 31.81
CA GLN A 76 -19.79 -2.43 31.27
C GLN A 76 -18.46 -1.81 30.81
N GLU A 77 -18.45 -0.63 30.18
CA GLU A 77 -17.19 0.01 29.77
C GLU A 77 -16.41 0.60 30.96
N THR A 78 -17.13 1.10 31.97
CA THR A 78 -16.52 1.79 33.13
C THR A 78 -15.93 0.82 34.16
N GLN A 79 -16.52 -0.39 34.32
CA GLN A 79 -15.99 -1.43 35.19
C GLN A 79 -14.67 -2.01 34.64
N ALA A 80 -14.55 -2.13 33.31
CA ALA A 80 -13.32 -2.58 32.65
C ALA A 80 -12.15 -1.59 32.82
N GLN A 81 -12.43 -0.28 32.99
CA GLN A 81 -11.41 0.73 33.28
C GLN A 81 -10.96 0.72 34.75
N LEU A 82 -11.85 0.38 35.68
CA LEU A 82 -11.51 0.16 37.10
C LEU A 82 -10.63 -1.08 37.29
N ASP A 83 -10.92 -2.17 36.57
CA ASP A 83 -10.09 -3.38 36.60
C ASP A 83 -8.70 -3.12 35.98
N LEU A 84 -8.58 -2.24 34.99
CA LEU A 84 -7.30 -1.80 34.41
C LEU A 84 -6.47 -0.89 35.35
N LEU A 85 -7.12 -0.12 36.22
CA LEU A 85 -6.46 0.70 37.24
C LEU A 85 -5.94 -0.19 38.38
N ASP A 86 -6.69 -1.21 38.79
CA ASP A 86 -6.28 -2.16 39.83
C ASP A 86 -5.11 -3.04 39.37
N GLU A 87 -5.03 -3.41 38.08
CA GLU A 87 -3.88 -4.13 37.51
C GLU A 87 -2.64 -3.24 37.26
N LYS A 88 -2.80 -1.95 36.94
CA LYS A 88 -1.67 -1.01 36.72
C LYS A 88 -1.14 -0.36 38.01
N ALA A 89 -1.91 -0.33 39.10
CA ALA A 89 -1.53 0.23 40.39
C ALA A 89 -0.35 -0.48 41.08
N LEU A 90 0.16 -1.58 40.51
CA LEU A 90 1.38 -2.27 40.97
C LEU A 90 2.70 -1.59 40.58
N HIS A 91 2.69 -0.42 39.92
CA HIS A 91 3.90 0.36 39.67
C HIS A 91 4.26 1.25 40.88
N SER A 92 5.32 0.89 41.61
CA SER A 92 5.87 1.68 42.73
C SER A 92 6.09 3.16 42.39
N GLY A 93 6.41 3.47 41.12
CA GLY A 93 6.65 4.83 40.64
C GLY A 93 5.45 5.78 40.67
N PHE A 94 4.21 5.29 40.50
CA PHE A 94 3.03 6.16 40.55
C PHE A 94 2.71 6.60 41.98
N ILE A 95 2.78 5.66 42.93
CA ILE A 95 2.58 5.94 44.36
C ILE A 95 3.64 6.93 44.85
N ASP A 96 4.89 6.75 44.45
CA ASP A 96 5.96 7.66 44.85
C ASP A 96 5.79 9.05 44.21
N MET A 97 5.37 9.16 42.95
CA MET A 97 5.02 10.45 42.33
C MET A 97 3.89 11.16 43.08
N LEU A 98 2.82 10.44 43.43
CA LEU A 98 1.70 11.02 44.19
C LEU A 98 2.16 11.55 45.56
N LYS A 99 3.08 10.86 46.25
CA LYS A 99 3.65 11.39 47.50
C LYS A 99 4.36 12.73 47.30
N HIS A 100 5.09 12.89 46.20
CA HIS A 100 5.80 14.14 45.90
C HIS A 100 4.87 15.26 45.44
N LEU A 101 3.77 14.93 44.76
CA LEU A 101 2.82 15.91 44.21
C LEU A 101 1.65 16.24 45.15
N ALA A 102 1.36 15.40 46.15
CA ALA A 102 0.25 15.60 47.09
C ALA A 102 0.37 16.92 47.87
N ASP A 103 1.55 17.25 48.39
CA ASP A 103 1.78 18.49 49.13
C ASP A 103 1.58 19.74 48.23
N PRO A 104 2.18 19.83 47.03
CA PRO A 104 1.87 20.88 46.05
C PRO A 104 0.38 20.99 45.69
N ILE A 105 -0.29 19.86 45.39
CA ILE A 105 -1.71 19.82 45.02
C ILE A 105 -2.56 20.35 46.17
N ASN A 106 -2.34 19.87 47.40
CA ASN A 106 -3.08 20.32 48.58
C ASN A 106 -2.85 21.80 48.90
N LYS A 107 -1.60 22.27 48.76
CA LYS A 107 -1.27 23.68 48.96
C LYS A 107 -2.00 24.57 47.95
N ILE A 108 -2.01 24.19 46.67
CA ILE A 108 -2.68 24.93 45.60
C ILE A 108 -4.20 24.87 45.75
N SER A 109 -4.76 23.70 46.09
CA SER A 109 -6.20 23.54 46.34
C SER A 109 -6.68 24.50 47.44
N ARG A 110 -5.95 24.58 48.56
CA ARG A 110 -6.24 25.53 49.65
C ARG A 110 -6.06 26.98 49.23
N GLU A 111 -5.02 27.29 48.47
CA GLU A 111 -4.75 28.64 47.99
C GLU A 111 -5.84 29.13 47.04
N ILE A 112 -6.30 28.27 46.12
CA ILE A 112 -7.44 28.53 45.23
C ILE A 112 -8.71 28.77 46.06
N SER A 113 -9.03 27.89 47.02
CA SER A 113 -10.24 28.02 47.84
C SER A 113 -10.24 29.30 48.68
N TRP A 114 -9.10 29.66 49.29
CA TRP A 114 -8.98 30.86 50.12
C TRP A 114 -9.04 32.16 49.31
N LYS A 115 -8.22 32.28 48.26
CA LYS A 115 -8.12 33.53 47.48
C LYS A 115 -9.37 33.81 46.65
N CYS A 116 -10.08 32.76 46.20
CA CYS A 116 -11.33 32.92 45.47
C CYS A 116 -12.51 33.33 46.36
N SER A 117 -12.49 33.07 47.67
CA SER A 117 -13.53 33.53 48.61
C SER A 117 -13.47 35.03 48.95
N GLY A 118 -12.32 35.69 48.68
CA GLY A 118 -12.05 37.07 49.08
C GLY A 118 -12.24 38.13 47.99
N GLY A 119 -12.80 37.78 46.83
CA GLY A 119 -12.94 38.70 45.69
C GLY A 119 -11.61 39.18 45.10
N SER A 120 -10.53 38.41 45.28
CA SER A 120 -9.19 38.75 44.77
C SER A 120 -9.16 38.75 43.24
N ASP A 121 -8.36 39.65 42.66
CA ASP A 121 -8.12 39.69 41.20
C ASP A 121 -7.64 38.33 40.67
N ALA A 122 -8.32 37.81 39.64
CA ALA A 122 -8.03 36.51 39.05
C ALA A 122 -6.60 36.45 38.48
N HIS A 123 -6.09 37.56 37.93
CA HIS A 123 -4.72 37.61 37.42
C HIS A 123 -3.69 37.46 38.54
N ALA A 124 -3.82 38.20 39.64
CA ALA A 124 -2.95 38.11 40.80
C ALA A 124 -2.92 36.69 41.40
N THR A 125 -4.08 36.03 41.49
CA THR A 125 -4.18 34.63 41.94
C THR A 125 -3.44 33.69 40.99
N THR A 126 -3.64 33.84 39.67
CA THR A 126 -2.90 33.04 38.67
C THR A 126 -1.39 33.21 38.79
N VAL A 127 -0.89 34.45 38.92
CA VAL A 127 0.55 34.71 39.10
C VAL A 127 1.10 34.07 40.38
N ALA A 128 0.34 34.09 41.48
CA ALA A 128 0.75 33.43 42.71
C ALA A 128 0.90 31.91 42.55
N LEU A 129 -0.03 31.27 41.83
CA LEU A 129 0.07 29.84 41.48
C LEU A 129 1.32 29.55 40.64
N PHE A 130 1.64 30.40 39.66
CA PHE A 130 2.86 30.26 38.86
C PHE A 130 4.14 30.36 39.68
N ASN A 131 4.19 31.24 40.69
CA ASN A 131 5.33 31.33 41.60
C ASN A 131 5.48 30.07 42.45
N THR A 132 4.37 29.55 43.00
CA THR A 132 4.35 28.29 43.76
C THR A 132 4.80 27.11 42.90
N LEU A 133 4.45 27.13 41.61
CA LEU A 133 4.78 26.08 40.64
C LEU A 133 6.07 26.35 39.82
N SER A 134 6.88 27.34 40.22
CA SER A 134 8.02 27.84 39.43
C SER A 134 9.01 26.74 39.00
N GLY A 135 9.28 25.79 39.91
CA GLY A 135 10.17 24.64 39.74
C GLY A 135 9.69 23.56 38.76
N TYR A 136 8.42 23.58 38.35
CA TYR A 136 7.85 22.54 37.48
C TYR A 136 7.93 22.92 35.99
N SER A 137 7.94 21.90 35.12
CA SER A 137 7.77 22.06 33.68
C SER A 137 6.33 22.50 33.33
N TRP A 138 6.12 23.12 32.16
CA TRP A 138 4.82 23.72 31.78
C TRP A 138 3.64 22.73 31.82
N ASP A 139 3.84 21.50 31.36
CA ASP A 139 2.89 20.39 31.45
C ASP A 139 2.56 20.01 32.91
N ALA A 140 3.57 19.91 33.77
CA ALA A 140 3.37 19.60 35.18
C ALA A 140 2.65 20.74 35.91
N LYS A 141 2.97 22.00 35.61
CA LYS A 141 2.27 23.18 36.15
C LYS A 141 0.76 23.09 35.89
N VAL A 142 0.37 22.82 34.64
CA VAL A 142 -1.05 22.78 34.27
C VAL A 142 -1.75 21.57 34.85
N VAL A 143 -1.13 20.38 34.86
CA VAL A 143 -1.74 19.17 35.42
C VAL A 143 -1.89 19.27 36.95
N ILE A 144 -0.89 19.80 37.66
CA ILE A 144 -0.98 19.99 39.13
C ILE A 144 -2.07 21.01 39.47
N ALA A 145 -2.15 22.12 38.74
CA ALA A 145 -3.21 23.12 38.95
C ALA A 145 -4.60 22.54 38.66
N LEU A 146 -4.73 21.74 37.60
CA LEU A 146 -5.99 21.08 37.25
C LEU A 146 -6.37 20.02 38.29
N ALA A 147 -5.41 19.26 38.81
CA ALA A 147 -5.63 18.30 39.89
C ALA A 147 -6.10 18.96 41.17
N ALA A 148 -5.48 20.08 41.56
CA ALA A 148 -5.91 20.85 42.72
C ALA A 148 -7.34 21.39 42.59
N PHE A 149 -7.74 21.81 41.38
CA PHE A 149 -9.13 22.17 41.09
C PHE A 149 -10.06 20.96 41.13
N ALA A 150 -9.65 19.83 40.55
CA ALA A 150 -10.44 18.60 40.55
C ALA A 150 -10.76 18.11 41.97
N VAL A 151 -9.82 18.26 42.93
CA VAL A 151 -10.08 18.00 44.35
C VAL A 151 -11.23 18.88 44.86
N ASN A 152 -11.12 20.21 44.69
CA ASN A 152 -12.15 21.14 45.16
C ASN A 152 -13.52 20.92 44.48
N TYR A 153 -13.52 20.68 43.17
CA TYR A 153 -14.71 20.44 42.37
C TYR A 153 -15.37 19.10 42.70
N GLY A 154 -14.56 18.05 42.83
CA GLY A 154 -14.99 16.70 43.20
C GLY A 154 -15.57 16.65 44.60
N GLU A 155 -14.94 17.28 45.60
CA GLU A 155 -15.47 17.39 46.96
C GLU A 155 -16.84 18.09 47.00
N PHE A 156 -17.02 19.14 46.20
CA PHE A 156 -18.30 19.84 46.08
C PHE A 156 -19.40 18.91 45.53
N TRP A 157 -19.14 18.27 44.38
CA TRP A 157 -20.13 17.40 43.73
C TRP A 157 -20.37 16.09 44.48
N LEU A 158 -19.37 15.54 45.16
CA LEU A 158 -19.53 14.35 46.01
C LEU A 158 -20.55 14.60 47.12
N VAL A 159 -20.44 15.75 47.81
CA VAL A 159 -21.41 16.15 48.84
C VAL A 159 -22.79 16.44 48.22
N ALA A 160 -22.83 17.09 47.05
CA ALA A 160 -24.08 17.39 46.35
C ALA A 160 -24.86 16.14 45.91
N GLN A 161 -24.15 15.15 45.36
CA GLN A 161 -24.73 13.90 44.85
C GLN A 161 -25.17 12.96 45.98
N LEU A 162 -24.42 12.90 47.09
CA LEU A 162 -24.72 12.03 48.23
C LEU A 162 -25.69 12.66 49.25
N TYR A 163 -25.98 13.96 49.15
CA TYR A 163 -26.92 14.67 50.00
C TYR A 163 -28.26 13.95 50.26
N PRO A 164 -28.92 13.32 49.25
CA PRO A 164 -30.21 12.66 49.46
C PRO A 164 -30.11 11.32 50.22
N THR A 165 -28.95 10.67 50.23
CA THR A 165 -28.79 9.27 50.66
C THR A 165 -27.90 9.09 51.87
N ASP A 166 -26.91 9.96 52.07
CA ASP A 166 -25.87 9.79 53.09
C ASP A 166 -26.03 10.80 54.26
N PRO A 167 -26.14 10.34 55.52
CA PRO A 167 -26.31 11.22 56.68
C PRO A 167 -25.14 12.18 56.94
N LEU A 168 -23.90 11.79 56.59
CA LEU A 168 -22.72 12.64 56.75
C LEU A 168 -22.72 13.75 55.69
N ALA A 169 -22.96 13.40 54.43
CA ALA A 169 -23.12 14.36 53.33
C ALA A 169 -24.25 15.33 53.61
N LYS A 170 -25.38 14.87 54.18
CA LYS A 170 -26.48 15.74 54.62
C LYS A 170 -26.06 16.78 55.66
N SER A 171 -25.28 16.37 56.66
CA SER A 171 -24.78 17.27 57.71
C SER A 171 -23.78 18.29 57.16
N VAL A 172 -22.87 17.86 56.27
CA VAL A 172 -21.90 18.74 55.61
C VAL A 172 -22.59 19.72 54.65
N ALA A 173 -23.58 19.25 53.88
CA ALA A 173 -24.35 20.08 52.96
C ALA A 173 -25.14 21.18 53.67
N LEU A 174 -25.71 20.90 54.85
CA LEU A 174 -26.40 21.91 55.67
C LEU A 174 -25.45 23.03 56.11
N LEU A 175 -24.24 22.69 56.56
CA LEU A 175 -23.23 23.70 56.93
C LEU A 175 -22.72 24.49 55.73
N LYS A 176 -22.70 23.88 54.54
CA LYS A 176 -22.34 24.51 53.27
C LYS A 176 -23.52 25.23 52.57
N GLN A 177 -24.70 25.28 53.18
CA GLN A 177 -25.93 25.86 52.61
C GLN A 177 -26.30 25.32 51.21
N LEU A 178 -25.94 24.06 50.92
CA LEU A 178 -26.17 23.42 49.63
C LEU A 178 -27.66 23.23 49.22
N PRO A 179 -28.59 22.93 50.16
CA PRO A 179 -30.01 22.70 49.82
C PRO A 179 -30.66 23.88 49.08
N ASP A 180 -30.31 25.11 49.46
CA ASP A 180 -30.85 26.34 48.83
C ASP A 180 -30.35 26.54 47.39
N ILE A 181 -29.18 25.97 47.06
CA ILE A 181 -28.59 25.98 45.71
C ILE A 181 -29.29 24.94 44.82
N LEU A 182 -29.58 23.76 45.39
CA LEU A 182 -30.28 22.66 44.72
C LEU A 182 -31.74 23.04 44.37
N GLU A 183 -32.43 23.81 45.22
CA GLU A 183 -33.77 24.34 44.93
C GLU A 183 -33.79 25.39 43.79
N ARG A 184 -32.65 25.99 43.45
CA ARG A 184 -32.49 27.00 42.38
C ARG A 184 -31.88 26.44 41.10
N SER A 185 -31.77 25.11 40.97
CA SER A 185 -31.07 24.42 39.89
C SER A 185 -31.44 24.93 38.50
N ASP A 186 -32.72 25.18 38.25
CA ASP A 186 -33.24 25.60 36.94
C ASP A 186 -32.74 27.00 36.52
N SER A 187 -32.52 27.90 37.49
CA SER A 187 -31.99 29.25 37.24
C SER A 187 -30.47 29.29 37.10
N LEU A 188 -29.76 28.31 37.67
CA LEU A 188 -28.31 28.19 37.65
C LEU A 188 -27.78 27.30 36.52
N LYS A 189 -28.66 26.56 35.84
CA LYS A 189 -28.36 25.72 34.67
C LYS A 189 -27.42 26.38 33.64
N PRO A 190 -27.67 27.60 33.11
CA PRO A 190 -26.78 28.21 32.13
C PRO A 190 -25.36 28.50 32.69
N LYS A 191 -25.22 28.69 34.01
CA LYS A 191 -23.90 28.85 34.66
C LYS A 191 -23.17 27.51 34.77
N PHE A 192 -23.88 26.44 35.14
CA PHE A 192 -23.31 25.09 35.16
C PHE A 192 -22.93 24.62 33.75
N ASP A 193 -23.71 24.94 32.73
CA ASP A 193 -23.41 24.62 31.34
C ASP A 193 -22.14 25.37 30.86
N ALA A 194 -22.03 26.68 31.17
CA ALA A 194 -20.84 27.48 30.86
C ALA A 194 -19.59 26.98 31.61
N LEU A 195 -19.73 26.60 32.88
CA LEU A 195 -18.67 26.01 33.70
C LEU A 195 -18.20 24.67 33.12
N THR A 196 -19.13 23.77 32.80
CA THR A 196 -18.84 22.46 32.20
C THR A 196 -18.12 22.61 30.86
N THR A 197 -18.56 23.58 30.05
CA THR A 197 -17.93 23.90 28.76
C THR A 197 -16.48 24.38 28.95
N LEU A 198 -16.23 25.25 29.94
CA LEU A 198 -14.88 25.74 30.24
C LEU A 198 -13.98 24.64 30.80
N ILE A 199 -14.49 23.79 31.69
CA ILE A 199 -13.76 22.64 32.24
C ILE A 199 -13.34 21.69 31.11
N LYS A 200 -14.24 21.41 30.17
CA LYS A 200 -13.91 20.58 29.00
C LYS A 200 -12.80 21.21 28.15
N ALA A 201 -12.89 22.49 27.83
CA ALA A 201 -11.85 23.19 27.07
C ALA A 201 -10.50 23.19 27.78
N VAL A 202 -10.49 23.36 29.12
CA VAL A 202 -9.30 23.27 29.96
C VAL A 202 -8.68 21.87 29.90
N LEU A 203 -9.51 20.82 29.96
CA LEU A 203 -9.05 19.43 29.87
C LEU A 203 -8.46 19.14 28.48
N ASP A 204 -9.12 19.57 27.41
CA ASP A 204 -8.66 19.39 26.02
C ASP A 204 -7.29 20.04 25.77
N VAL A 205 -7.10 21.29 26.21
CA VAL A 205 -5.79 21.96 26.14
C VAL A 205 -4.73 21.23 26.97
N THR A 206 -5.09 20.79 28.18
CA THR A 206 -4.16 20.08 29.06
C THR A 206 -3.67 18.77 28.44
N LYS A 207 -4.59 17.98 27.86
CA LYS A 207 -4.27 16.75 27.13
C LYS A 207 -3.34 17.03 25.94
N CYS A 208 -3.66 18.04 25.14
CA CYS A 208 -2.85 18.42 23.98
C CYS A 208 -1.41 18.83 24.38
N ILE A 209 -1.24 19.59 25.47
CA ILE A 209 0.09 19.97 25.97
C ILE A 209 0.90 18.76 26.44
N VAL A 210 0.26 17.82 27.15
CA VAL A 210 0.92 16.59 27.60
C VAL A 210 1.34 15.73 26.40
N GLU A 211 0.46 15.57 25.41
CA GLU A 211 0.76 14.81 24.19
C GLU A 211 1.91 15.42 23.38
N LEU A 212 1.95 16.75 23.24
CA LEU A 212 3.04 17.47 22.56
C LEU A 212 4.41 17.19 23.20
N LYS A 213 4.47 17.11 24.54
CA LYS A 213 5.74 16.83 25.25
C LYS A 213 6.24 15.40 25.05
N GLU A 214 5.34 14.47 24.80
CA GLU A 214 5.67 13.05 24.68
C GLU A 214 5.94 12.59 23.25
N LEU A 215 5.91 13.50 22.29
CA LEU A 215 6.23 13.18 20.91
C LEU A 215 7.64 12.57 20.82
N PRO A 216 7.86 11.55 19.96
CA PRO A 216 9.11 10.82 19.95
C PRO A 216 10.26 11.69 19.40
N THR A 217 11.18 12.07 20.28
CA THR A 217 12.31 12.99 19.99
C THR A 217 13.28 12.51 18.91
N HIS A 218 13.27 11.22 18.56
CA HIS A 218 14.08 10.66 17.47
C HIS A 218 13.51 10.98 16.08
N TYR A 219 12.20 11.22 15.97
CA TYR A 219 11.55 11.58 14.71
C TYR A 219 11.33 13.09 14.58
N ILE A 220 11.10 13.79 15.68
CA ILE A 220 10.82 15.23 15.69
C ILE A 220 11.78 15.98 16.60
N THR A 221 12.30 17.10 16.11
CA THR A 221 13.20 18.00 16.83
C THR A 221 12.49 19.32 17.10
N ASP A 222 12.90 20.03 18.13
CA ASP A 222 12.33 21.33 18.51
C ASP A 222 12.43 22.39 17.40
N ASP A 223 13.38 22.23 16.46
CA ASP A 223 13.55 23.11 15.30
C ASP A 223 12.50 22.93 14.19
N PHE A 224 11.66 21.88 14.24
CA PHE A 224 10.60 21.70 13.25
C PHE A 224 9.57 22.84 13.39
N PRO A 225 9.19 23.55 12.31
CA PRO A 225 8.39 24.77 12.42
C PRO A 225 7.09 24.64 13.21
N ALA A 226 6.38 23.51 13.08
CA ALA A 226 5.15 23.28 13.83
C ALA A 226 5.44 23.02 15.32
N MET A 227 6.51 22.26 15.62
CA MET A 227 6.96 22.00 16.99
C MET A 227 7.43 23.29 17.67
N ALA A 228 8.27 24.09 17.01
CA ALA A 228 8.71 25.39 17.51
C ALA A 228 7.54 26.34 17.79
N THR A 229 6.54 26.36 16.89
CA THR A 229 5.32 27.17 17.05
C THR A 229 4.48 26.68 18.24
N ALA A 230 4.27 25.38 18.36
CA ALA A 230 3.55 24.78 19.47
C ALA A 230 4.25 25.08 20.81
N MET A 231 5.56 24.83 20.91
CA MET A 231 6.35 25.10 22.12
C MET A 231 6.39 26.58 22.47
N GLY A 232 6.38 27.49 21.50
CA GLY A 232 6.23 28.93 21.73
C GLY A 232 4.85 29.32 22.28
N LEU A 233 3.80 28.56 21.94
CA LEU A 233 2.42 28.80 22.39
C LEU A 233 2.12 28.15 23.75
N VAL A 234 2.79 27.05 24.11
CA VAL A 234 2.57 26.30 25.36
C VAL A 234 2.53 27.20 26.60
N PRO A 235 3.46 28.14 26.84
CA PRO A 235 3.41 29.00 28.02
C PRO A 235 2.15 29.89 28.06
N THR A 236 1.72 30.39 26.89
CA THR A 236 0.48 31.18 26.77
C THR A 236 -0.74 30.31 27.05
N ALA A 237 -0.74 29.07 26.53
CA ALA A 237 -1.80 28.10 26.76
C ALA A 237 -1.92 27.76 28.25
N VAL A 238 -0.82 27.41 28.91
CA VAL A 238 -0.79 27.10 30.35
C VAL A 238 -1.31 28.27 31.18
N TYR A 239 -0.95 29.51 30.84
CA TYR A 239 -1.48 30.68 31.52
C TYR A 239 -3.01 30.78 31.41
N TRP A 240 -3.56 30.73 30.20
CA TRP A 240 -5.01 30.84 30.00
C TRP A 240 -5.77 29.65 30.60
N THR A 241 -5.17 28.46 30.62
CA THR A 241 -5.73 27.28 31.27
C THR A 241 -5.77 27.43 32.79
N ILE A 242 -4.67 27.83 33.45
CA ILE A 242 -4.66 28.06 34.90
C ILE A 242 -5.56 29.22 35.30
N ARG A 243 -5.61 30.30 34.51
CA ARG A 243 -6.56 31.40 34.73
C ARG A 243 -8.01 30.92 34.66
N SER A 244 -8.31 30.03 33.71
CA SER A 244 -9.64 29.43 33.56
C SER A 244 -9.97 28.52 34.74
N ILE A 245 -9.00 27.75 35.24
CA ILE A 245 -9.13 26.95 36.46
C ILE A 245 -9.50 27.84 37.67
N VAL A 246 -8.81 28.97 37.84
CA VAL A 246 -9.10 29.94 38.92
C VAL A 246 -10.52 30.52 38.77
N ALA A 247 -10.93 30.86 37.54
CA ALA A 247 -12.29 31.33 37.27
C ALA A 247 -13.35 30.28 37.60
N CYS A 248 -13.15 29.02 37.17
CA CYS A 248 -14.02 27.89 37.52
C CYS A 248 -14.14 27.72 39.04
N ALA A 249 -13.00 27.74 39.76
CA ALA A 249 -12.99 27.59 41.20
C ALA A 249 -13.72 28.73 41.91
N SER A 250 -13.55 29.97 41.45
CA SER A 250 -14.27 31.13 42.01
C SER A 250 -15.78 30.98 41.88
N GLN A 251 -16.26 30.44 40.76
CA GLN A 251 -17.69 30.22 40.55
C GLN A 251 -18.24 29.14 41.48
N VAL A 252 -17.51 28.04 41.65
CA VAL A 252 -17.88 26.96 42.59
C VAL A 252 -17.91 27.46 44.04
N MET A 253 -16.94 28.28 44.44
CA MET A 253 -16.88 28.84 45.80
C MET A 253 -17.96 29.89 46.06
N ASN A 254 -18.27 30.73 45.07
CA ASN A 254 -19.37 31.71 45.17
C ASN A 254 -20.73 31.03 45.35
N LEU A 255 -20.92 29.84 44.78
CA LEU A 255 -22.13 29.04 45.02
C LEU A 255 -22.23 28.58 46.49
N VAL A 256 -21.13 28.17 47.12
CA VAL A 256 -21.10 27.65 48.51
C VAL A 256 -21.14 28.76 49.58
N GLY A 257 -20.73 29.99 49.26
CA GLY A 257 -20.42 31.03 50.25
C GLY A 257 -21.50 32.09 50.52
N MET A 258 -22.49 32.30 49.64
CA MET A 258 -23.43 33.42 49.77
C MET A 258 -24.89 32.96 49.85
N GLY A 259 -25.37 32.74 51.08
CA GLY A 259 -26.79 32.67 51.39
C GLY A 259 -27.53 33.97 51.01
N HIS A 260 -28.73 33.81 50.45
CA HIS A 260 -29.80 34.79 50.23
C HIS A 260 -29.56 36.11 49.45
N GLU A 261 -28.35 36.57 49.14
CA GLU A 261 -28.11 37.80 48.35
C GLU A 261 -27.42 37.60 46.99
N TYR A 262 -27.50 36.42 46.39
CA TYR A 262 -26.94 36.19 45.05
C TYR A 262 -27.92 36.62 43.95
N ILE A 263 -27.85 37.88 43.51
CA ILE A 263 -28.42 38.29 42.21
C ILE A 263 -27.51 37.71 41.14
N ALA A 264 -28.01 36.75 40.36
CA ALA A 264 -27.29 36.17 39.23
C ALA A 264 -26.92 37.27 38.21
N SER A 265 -25.70 37.78 38.28
CA SER A 265 -25.20 38.74 37.31
C SER A 265 -24.94 38.00 35.98
N THR A 266 -25.47 38.54 34.87
CA THR A 266 -25.23 38.02 33.51
C THR A 266 -23.78 38.18 33.06
N THR A 267 -23.03 39.04 33.74
CA THR A 267 -21.61 39.34 33.52
C THR A 267 -20.69 38.15 33.84
N GLU A 268 -20.94 37.41 34.92
CA GLU A 268 -20.13 36.25 35.32
C GLU A 268 -20.21 35.06 34.35
N ALA A 269 -21.41 34.77 33.83
CA ALA A 269 -21.62 33.70 32.85
C ALA A 269 -20.97 34.04 31.49
N TRP A 270 -20.98 35.31 31.12
CA TRP A 270 -20.33 35.80 29.91
C TRP A 270 -18.79 35.72 30.00
N GLU A 271 -18.21 35.99 31.18
CA GLU A 271 -16.77 35.83 31.42
C GLU A 271 -16.31 34.36 31.27
N LEU A 272 -17.03 33.40 31.83
CA LEU A 272 -16.74 31.97 31.66
C LEU A 272 -16.83 31.55 30.19
N SER A 273 -17.86 32.01 29.48
CA SER A 273 -18.06 31.69 28.07
C SER A 273 -16.97 32.31 27.18
N SER A 274 -16.54 33.53 27.50
CA SER A 274 -15.42 34.22 26.84
C SER A 274 -14.09 33.49 27.06
N LEU A 275 -13.83 33.06 28.30
CA LEU A 275 -12.66 32.22 28.62
C LEU A 275 -12.72 30.88 27.89
N ALA A 276 -13.89 30.24 27.83
CA ALA A 276 -14.07 28.97 27.14
C ALA A 276 -13.75 29.11 25.65
N HIS A 277 -14.26 30.16 25.01
CA HIS A 277 -13.92 30.47 23.62
C HIS A 277 -12.42 30.76 23.43
N LYS A 278 -11.78 31.48 24.36
CA LYS A 278 -10.34 31.77 24.29
C LYS A 278 -9.49 30.50 24.43
N VAL A 279 -9.79 29.64 25.40
CA VAL A 279 -9.09 28.36 25.62
C VAL A 279 -9.33 27.41 24.45
N SER A 280 -10.56 27.30 23.94
CA SER A 280 -10.88 26.49 22.76
C SER A 280 -10.17 26.95 21.49
N ASN A 281 -9.99 28.26 21.30
CA ASN A 281 -9.19 28.77 20.18
C ASN A 281 -7.71 28.39 20.32
N ILE A 282 -7.15 28.49 21.52
CA ILE A 282 -5.78 28.01 21.80
C ILE A 282 -5.66 26.51 21.52
N TYR A 283 -6.63 25.71 22.00
CA TYR A 283 -6.69 24.28 21.72
C TYR A 283 -6.67 24.00 20.23
N SER A 284 -7.53 24.64 19.44
CA SER A 284 -7.58 24.43 17.99
C SER A 284 -6.25 24.73 17.31
N HIS A 285 -5.51 25.74 17.78
CA HIS A 285 -4.22 26.07 17.20
C HIS A 285 -3.14 25.05 17.59
N LEU A 286 -3.08 24.64 18.86
CA LEU A 286 -2.18 23.59 19.33
C LEU A 286 -2.45 22.26 18.64
N GLN A 287 -3.72 21.86 18.54
CA GLN A 287 -4.13 20.62 17.88
C GLN A 287 -3.70 20.62 16.40
N ASN A 288 -3.90 21.72 15.69
CA ASN A 288 -3.41 21.83 14.31
C ASN A 288 -1.88 21.67 14.20
N GLN A 289 -1.10 22.18 15.17
CA GLN A 289 0.35 21.97 15.17
C GLN A 289 0.73 20.53 15.52
N LEU A 290 0.01 19.92 16.48
CA LEU A 290 0.19 18.53 16.87
C LEU A 290 -0.09 17.57 15.71
N ASP A 291 -1.16 17.81 14.95
CA ASP A 291 -1.51 17.02 13.76
C ASP A 291 -0.39 17.09 12.69
N LEU A 292 0.19 18.28 12.47
CA LEU A 292 1.34 18.45 11.57
C LEU A 292 2.59 17.72 12.07
N CYS A 293 2.80 17.67 13.38
CA CYS A 293 3.90 16.94 13.98
C CYS A 293 3.73 15.43 13.78
N HIS A 294 2.53 14.88 14.04
CA HIS A 294 2.21 13.47 13.80
C HIS A 294 2.41 13.09 12.33
N GLN A 295 1.92 13.91 11.39
CA GLN A 295 2.16 13.70 9.96
C GLN A 295 3.65 13.62 9.63
N HIS A 296 4.46 14.54 10.16
CA HIS A 296 5.92 14.52 9.92
C HIS A 296 6.61 13.29 10.51
N ILE A 297 6.19 12.86 11.70
CA ILE A 297 6.70 11.65 12.37
C ILE A 297 6.37 10.41 11.52
N ASP A 298 5.13 10.29 11.06
CA ASP A 298 4.70 9.17 10.23
C ASP A 298 5.45 9.13 8.89
N GLU A 299 5.66 10.28 8.24
CA GLU A 299 6.48 10.37 7.02
C GLU A 299 7.91 9.87 7.25
N LYS A 300 8.57 10.32 8.33
CA LYS A 300 9.92 9.86 8.67
C LYS A 300 9.97 8.37 9.00
N ARG A 301 8.99 7.86 9.74
CA ARG A 301 8.85 6.42 10.02
C ARG A 301 8.74 5.61 8.74
N HIS A 302 7.92 6.05 7.79
CA HIS A 302 7.78 5.39 6.50
C HIS A 302 9.09 5.42 5.69
N ILE A 303 9.83 6.52 5.72
CA ILE A 303 11.15 6.62 5.05
C ILE A 303 12.16 5.66 5.70
N GLU A 304 12.24 5.64 7.02
CA GLU A 304 13.16 4.76 7.74
C GLU A 304 12.83 3.28 7.52
N ALA A 305 11.55 2.91 7.57
CA ALA A 305 11.10 1.56 7.26
C ALA A 305 11.47 1.16 5.82
N TYR A 306 11.31 2.07 4.85
CA TYR A 306 11.72 1.84 3.46
C TYR A 306 13.22 1.64 3.32
N MET A 307 14.03 2.51 3.94
CA MET A 307 15.49 2.37 3.92
C MET A 307 15.95 1.07 4.61
N THR A 308 15.27 0.66 5.67
CA THR A 308 15.52 -0.60 6.37
C THR A 308 15.22 -1.79 5.46
N LEU A 309 14.10 -1.76 4.72
CA LEU A 309 13.75 -2.78 3.73
C LEU A 309 14.79 -2.88 2.61
N VAL A 310 15.25 -1.75 2.06
CA VAL A 310 16.30 -1.70 1.03
C VAL A 310 17.59 -2.34 1.55
N ARG A 311 18.07 -1.92 2.73
CA ARG A 311 19.27 -2.50 3.36
C ARG A 311 19.12 -3.99 3.64
N LEU A 312 17.91 -4.44 3.97
CA LEU A 312 17.66 -5.85 4.19
C LEU A 312 17.90 -6.67 2.92
N PHE A 313 17.47 -6.21 1.75
CA PHE A 313 17.75 -6.90 0.47
C PHE A 313 19.22 -6.84 0.04
N GLU A 314 19.99 -5.82 0.46
CA GLU A 314 21.42 -5.71 0.19
C GLU A 314 22.28 -6.63 1.08
N THR A 315 21.78 -6.98 2.26
CA THR A 315 22.52 -7.78 3.24
C THR A 315 22.39 -9.29 2.96
N PRO A 316 23.48 -10.08 3.10
CA PRO A 316 23.40 -11.54 3.03
C PRO A 316 22.63 -12.10 4.23
N HIS A 317 21.74 -13.07 4.01
CA HIS A 317 21.05 -13.81 5.08
C HIS A 317 21.38 -15.30 5.02
N ILE A 318 21.08 -16.02 6.10
CA ILE A 318 21.41 -17.45 6.22
C ILE A 318 20.32 -18.33 5.59
N ASP A 319 19.05 -17.94 5.71
CA ASP A 319 17.91 -18.82 5.39
C ASP A 319 16.67 -18.11 4.81
N GLY A 320 16.80 -16.84 4.43
CA GLY A 320 15.74 -16.04 3.81
C GLY A 320 14.60 -15.62 4.74
N SER A 321 14.52 -16.14 5.97
CA SER A 321 13.38 -15.90 6.88
C SER A 321 13.15 -14.42 7.19
N LYS A 322 14.22 -13.62 7.33
CA LYS A 322 14.11 -12.17 7.57
C LYS A 322 13.48 -11.44 6.39
N ILE A 323 13.85 -11.80 5.16
CA ILE A 323 13.31 -11.22 3.93
C ILE A 323 11.82 -11.56 3.81
N HIS A 324 11.46 -12.83 3.99
CA HIS A 324 10.06 -13.25 3.91
C HIS A 324 9.19 -12.48 4.92
N ARG A 325 9.64 -12.33 6.17
CA ARG A 325 8.94 -11.58 7.24
C ARG A 325 8.88 -10.07 6.99
N ALA A 326 9.86 -9.51 6.28
CA ALA A 326 9.85 -8.10 5.92
C ALA A 326 8.87 -7.80 4.77
N ILE A 327 8.72 -8.72 3.82
CA ILE A 327 7.76 -8.60 2.71
C ILE A 327 6.33 -8.84 3.21
N ILE A 328 6.14 -9.90 4.01
CA ILE A 328 4.85 -10.32 4.54
C ILE A 328 4.86 -10.04 6.03
N TYR A 329 4.17 -8.96 6.43
CA TYR A 329 4.06 -8.57 7.82
C TYR A 329 3.45 -9.70 8.63
N ALA A 330 4.25 -10.27 9.53
CA ALA A 330 3.84 -11.28 10.47
C ALA A 330 4.32 -10.85 11.86
N LYS A 331 3.39 -10.45 12.73
CA LYS A 331 3.66 -10.45 14.18
C LYS A 331 3.97 -11.89 14.60
N ASP A 332 4.76 -12.07 15.67
CA ASP A 332 5.36 -13.38 16.00
C ASP A 332 4.36 -14.53 16.21
N ASP A 333 3.06 -14.27 16.39
CA ASP A 333 1.99 -15.27 16.54
C ASP A 333 1.02 -15.40 15.34
N GLN A 334 1.19 -14.63 14.27
CA GLN A 334 0.30 -14.70 13.10
C GLN A 334 0.73 -15.79 12.12
N LEU A 335 -0.25 -16.48 11.53
CA LEU A 335 -0.06 -17.40 10.39
C LEU A 335 -0.38 -16.66 9.08
N PRO A 336 0.57 -15.96 8.45
CA PRO A 336 0.27 -15.00 7.40
C PRO A 336 -0.03 -15.63 6.04
N LEU A 337 0.31 -16.91 5.86
CA LEU A 337 0.14 -17.63 4.61
C LEU A 337 -1.06 -18.56 4.68
N LEU A 338 -1.71 -18.76 3.54
CA LEU A 338 -2.66 -19.84 3.28
C LEU A 338 -1.97 -20.88 2.38
N ASP A 339 -2.02 -22.14 2.79
CA ASP A 339 -1.54 -23.28 1.99
C ASP A 339 -2.62 -23.70 1.00
N GLY A 340 -2.42 -23.37 -0.29
CA GLY A 340 -3.34 -23.69 -1.38
C GLY A 340 -3.33 -25.16 -1.80
N GLY A 341 -2.29 -25.92 -1.45
CA GLY A 341 -2.18 -27.35 -1.77
C GLY A 341 -2.85 -28.25 -0.73
N ALA A 342 -3.13 -27.73 0.47
CA ALA A 342 -3.83 -28.46 1.52
C ALA A 342 -5.34 -28.54 1.25
N ASN A 343 -5.94 -29.71 1.53
CA ASN A 343 -7.39 -29.93 1.48
C ASN A 343 -7.90 -30.42 2.85
N PRO A 344 -8.60 -29.59 3.64
CA PRO A 344 -8.96 -28.19 3.39
C PRO A 344 -7.77 -27.22 3.47
N LYS A 345 -7.86 -26.09 2.76
CA LYS A 345 -6.83 -25.03 2.83
C LYS A 345 -6.70 -24.53 4.26
N ARG A 346 -5.47 -24.35 4.73
CA ARG A 346 -5.17 -23.96 6.12
C ARG A 346 -4.12 -22.87 6.18
N ARG A 347 -4.15 -22.07 7.24
CA ARG A 347 -3.13 -21.06 7.50
C ARG A 347 -1.86 -21.70 8.03
N VAL A 348 -0.70 -21.19 7.59
CA VAL A 348 0.62 -21.71 7.96
C VAL A 348 1.60 -20.58 8.31
N SER A 349 2.65 -20.94 9.07
CA SER A 349 3.75 -20.02 9.38
C SER A 349 4.56 -19.73 8.12
N ILE A 350 5.20 -18.56 8.07
CA ILE A 350 6.15 -18.19 7.03
C ILE A 350 7.40 -19.08 7.01
N ASP A 351 7.67 -19.82 8.09
CA ASP A 351 8.85 -20.69 8.21
C ASP A 351 8.82 -21.88 7.24
N VAL A 352 7.67 -22.18 6.62
CA VAL A 352 7.57 -23.20 5.54
C VAL A 352 8.40 -22.83 4.30
N LEU A 353 8.78 -21.56 4.15
CA LEU A 353 9.59 -21.02 3.06
C LEU A 353 11.09 -20.99 3.38
N ARG A 354 11.49 -21.36 4.60
CA ARG A 354 12.88 -21.28 5.07
C ARG A 354 13.80 -22.15 4.21
N ARG A 355 14.93 -21.58 3.76
CA ARG A 355 15.94 -22.27 2.89
C ARG A 355 15.38 -22.85 1.58
N LYS A 356 14.27 -22.31 1.08
CA LYS A 356 13.70 -22.70 -0.21
C LYS A 356 13.92 -21.58 -1.24
N ILE A 357 13.93 -21.95 -2.52
CA ILE A 357 13.77 -20.97 -3.60
C ILE A 357 12.30 -20.55 -3.62
N VAL A 358 12.05 -19.24 -3.51
CA VAL A 358 10.70 -18.69 -3.41
C VAL A 358 10.43 -17.80 -4.62
N LEU A 359 9.37 -18.13 -5.36
CA LEU A 359 8.87 -17.36 -6.48
C LEU A 359 7.70 -16.51 -5.99
N LEU A 360 7.93 -15.21 -5.81
CA LEU A 360 6.90 -14.26 -5.42
C LEU A 360 6.07 -13.89 -6.65
N PHE A 361 4.87 -14.45 -6.73
CA PHE A 361 3.90 -14.12 -7.77
C PHE A 361 3.14 -12.85 -7.37
N ILE A 362 3.41 -11.75 -8.04
CA ILE A 362 2.89 -10.42 -7.72
C ILE A 362 1.92 -10.02 -8.81
N CYS A 363 0.64 -9.86 -8.47
CA CYS A 363 -0.37 -9.32 -9.36
C CYS A 363 -1.41 -8.52 -8.58
N ASP A 364 -2.22 -7.75 -9.29
CA ASP A 364 -3.45 -7.19 -8.72
C ASP A 364 -4.57 -8.25 -8.75
N LEU A 365 -5.82 -7.83 -8.59
CA LEU A 365 -6.97 -8.74 -8.66
C LEU A 365 -7.49 -8.92 -10.10
N ASP A 366 -6.83 -8.35 -11.11
CA ASP A 366 -7.25 -8.31 -12.51
C ASP A 366 -6.33 -9.18 -13.39
N LEU A 367 -6.17 -10.45 -13.01
CA LEU A 367 -5.38 -11.44 -13.72
C LEU A 367 -6.22 -12.19 -14.77
N SER A 368 -5.62 -12.52 -15.92
CA SER A 368 -6.30 -13.34 -16.94
C SER A 368 -6.41 -14.81 -16.50
N HIS A 369 -7.43 -15.51 -16.98
CA HIS A 369 -7.62 -16.93 -16.62
C HIS A 369 -6.54 -17.79 -17.28
N GLU A 370 -6.17 -17.45 -18.51
CA GLU A 370 -5.15 -18.12 -19.32
C GLU A 370 -3.77 -18.10 -18.64
N GLU A 371 -3.38 -16.97 -18.04
CA GLU A 371 -2.12 -16.86 -17.29
C GLU A 371 -2.12 -17.77 -16.05
N LEU A 372 -3.23 -17.83 -15.31
CA LEU A 372 -3.35 -18.68 -14.13
C LEU A 372 -3.31 -20.16 -14.50
N ASP A 373 -4.01 -20.56 -15.55
CA ASP A 373 -4.11 -21.96 -15.97
C ASP A 373 -2.76 -22.52 -16.40
N ILE A 374 -1.97 -21.75 -17.18
CA ILE A 374 -0.62 -22.16 -17.58
C ILE A 374 0.31 -22.25 -16.36
N LEU A 375 0.25 -21.27 -15.43
CA LEU A 375 1.07 -21.30 -14.23
C LEU A 375 0.70 -22.48 -13.31
N ASP A 376 -0.59 -22.78 -13.18
CA ASP A 376 -1.12 -23.94 -12.46
C ASP A 376 -0.67 -25.26 -13.06
N GLN A 377 -0.71 -25.38 -14.39
CA GLN A 377 -0.20 -26.55 -15.09
C GLN A 377 1.29 -26.76 -14.78
N MET A 378 2.12 -25.74 -15.00
CA MET A 378 3.57 -25.82 -14.76
C MET A 378 3.90 -26.16 -13.30
N TYR A 379 3.21 -25.54 -12.35
CA TYR A 379 3.41 -25.82 -10.93
C TYR A 379 2.97 -27.25 -10.57
N THR A 380 1.82 -27.70 -11.09
CA THR A 380 1.29 -29.05 -10.87
C THR A 380 2.25 -30.12 -11.42
N GLU A 381 2.78 -29.93 -12.62
CA GLU A 381 3.78 -30.82 -13.23
C GLU A 381 5.04 -30.93 -12.35
N ALA A 382 5.55 -29.80 -11.85
CA ALA A 382 6.68 -29.80 -10.91
C ALA A 382 6.35 -30.58 -9.62
N ARG A 383 5.14 -30.44 -9.08
CA ARG A 383 4.69 -31.17 -7.88
C ARG A 383 4.52 -32.68 -8.10
N GLN A 384 4.21 -33.13 -9.32
CA GLN A 384 4.13 -34.56 -9.65
C GLN A 384 5.49 -35.27 -9.58
N GLN A 385 6.59 -34.51 -9.69
CA GLN A 385 7.96 -35.03 -9.66
C GLN A 385 8.78 -34.36 -8.54
N PRO A 386 8.41 -34.54 -7.27
CA PRO A 386 8.96 -33.77 -6.15
C PRO A 386 10.42 -34.13 -5.81
N THR A 387 10.95 -35.22 -6.36
CA THR A 387 12.35 -35.64 -6.17
C THR A 387 13.31 -34.95 -7.14
N ARG A 388 12.79 -34.29 -8.19
CA ARG A 388 13.61 -33.52 -9.14
C ARG A 388 14.13 -32.25 -8.48
N ILE A 389 15.34 -31.87 -8.85
CA ILE A 389 15.98 -30.65 -8.33
C ILE A 389 15.23 -29.42 -8.86
N GLU A 390 14.77 -29.49 -10.11
CA GLU A 390 14.02 -28.46 -10.81
C GLU A 390 12.65 -28.18 -10.19
N SER A 391 12.15 -29.12 -9.37
CA SER A 391 10.91 -28.97 -8.61
C SER A 391 11.13 -28.38 -7.20
N GLN A 392 12.35 -28.06 -6.78
CA GLN A 392 12.64 -27.57 -5.43
C GLN A 392 12.41 -26.05 -5.28
N TYR A 393 11.20 -25.61 -5.54
CA TYR A 393 10.77 -24.21 -5.34
C TYR A 393 9.33 -24.13 -4.81
N GLU A 394 8.97 -22.98 -4.26
CA GLU A 394 7.61 -22.65 -3.82
C GLU A 394 7.15 -21.36 -4.49
N ILE A 395 5.87 -21.29 -4.86
CA ILE A 395 5.25 -20.04 -5.33
C ILE A 395 4.48 -19.42 -4.16
N VAL A 396 4.59 -18.10 -4.00
CA VAL A 396 3.83 -17.32 -3.00
C VAL A 396 3.14 -16.17 -3.70
N TRP A 397 1.81 -16.13 -3.66
CA TRP A 397 1.03 -15.04 -4.22
C TRP A 397 0.97 -13.83 -3.27
N LEU A 398 1.40 -12.67 -3.80
CA LEU A 398 1.37 -11.36 -3.16
C LEU A 398 0.36 -10.44 -3.88
N PRO A 399 -0.86 -10.27 -3.34
CA PRO A 399 -1.89 -9.42 -3.96
C PRO A 399 -1.58 -7.92 -3.75
N VAL A 400 -1.09 -7.24 -4.79
CA VAL A 400 -0.78 -5.80 -4.73
C VAL A 400 -1.99 -4.99 -5.18
N VAL A 401 -2.82 -4.61 -4.20
CA VAL A 401 -4.05 -3.85 -4.41
C VAL A 401 -3.87 -2.36 -4.16
N ASP A 402 -4.59 -1.53 -4.92
CA ASP A 402 -4.58 -0.08 -4.72
C ASP A 402 -5.39 0.31 -3.48
N ARG A 403 -4.68 0.79 -2.45
CA ARG A 403 -5.25 1.22 -1.17
C ARG A 403 -5.94 2.57 -1.21
N SER A 404 -5.82 3.34 -2.30
CA SER A 404 -6.58 4.59 -2.48
C SER A 404 -8.07 4.34 -2.66
N THR A 405 -8.45 3.12 -3.05
CA THR A 405 -9.83 2.70 -3.26
C THR A 405 -10.31 1.84 -2.09
N PRO A 406 -11.54 2.05 -1.57
CA PRO A 406 -12.07 1.27 -0.46
C PRO A 406 -12.04 -0.23 -0.73
N TRP A 407 -11.83 -1.02 0.32
CA TRP A 407 -11.97 -2.48 0.29
C TRP A 407 -13.47 -2.84 0.37
N THR A 408 -14.06 -3.26 -0.74
CA THR A 408 -15.49 -3.58 -0.85
C THR A 408 -15.72 -5.08 -0.79
N GLU A 409 -16.95 -5.50 -0.47
CA GLU A 409 -17.35 -6.92 -0.48
C GLU A 409 -17.10 -7.57 -1.86
N ALA A 410 -17.30 -6.83 -2.96
CA ALA A 410 -17.01 -7.31 -4.30
C ALA A 410 -15.51 -7.62 -4.51
N LYS A 411 -14.61 -6.77 -3.99
CA LYS A 411 -13.16 -7.04 -4.02
C LYS A 411 -12.79 -8.22 -3.14
N GLN A 412 -13.41 -8.35 -1.96
CA GLN A 412 -13.22 -9.49 -1.08
C GLN A 412 -13.58 -10.81 -1.77
N LYS A 413 -14.78 -10.89 -2.39
CA LYS A 413 -15.21 -12.09 -3.13
C LYS A 413 -14.29 -12.40 -4.31
N LYS A 414 -13.82 -11.37 -5.03
CA LYS A 414 -12.87 -11.54 -6.14
C LYS A 414 -11.53 -12.10 -5.65
N PHE A 415 -11.01 -11.55 -4.55
CA PHE A 415 -9.79 -12.03 -3.90
C PHE A 415 -9.93 -13.49 -3.45
N GLU A 416 -11.01 -13.85 -2.75
CA GLU A 416 -11.27 -15.21 -2.28
C GLU A 416 -11.41 -16.20 -3.45
N SER A 417 -12.10 -15.82 -4.51
CA SER A 417 -12.25 -16.64 -5.72
C SER A 417 -10.89 -16.95 -6.36
N MET A 418 -10.02 -15.94 -6.48
CA MET A 418 -8.67 -16.11 -7.03
C MET A 418 -7.77 -16.91 -6.07
N GLN A 419 -7.86 -16.67 -4.76
CA GLN A 419 -7.12 -17.43 -3.77
C GLN A 419 -7.55 -18.91 -3.73
N ALA A 420 -8.84 -19.18 -3.98
CA ALA A 420 -9.41 -20.52 -3.99
C ALA A 420 -8.91 -21.37 -5.17
N SER A 421 -8.66 -20.78 -6.34
CA SER A 421 -8.13 -21.51 -7.50
C SER A 421 -6.63 -21.84 -7.40
N MET A 422 -5.85 -21.09 -6.62
CA MET A 422 -4.40 -21.28 -6.51
C MET A 422 -4.02 -22.51 -5.66
N LYS A 423 -3.12 -23.35 -6.20
CA LYS A 423 -2.56 -24.54 -5.51
C LYS A 423 -1.28 -24.28 -4.72
N TRP A 424 -0.72 -23.08 -4.83
CA TRP A 424 0.50 -22.65 -4.13
C TRP A 424 0.17 -21.80 -2.89
N TYR A 425 1.18 -21.27 -2.21
CA TYR A 425 0.97 -20.43 -1.02
C TYR A 425 0.43 -19.05 -1.41
N SER A 426 -0.44 -18.48 -0.59
CA SER A 426 -0.94 -17.12 -0.78
C SER A 426 -0.85 -16.35 0.53
N VAL A 427 -0.62 -15.05 0.47
CA VAL A 427 -0.84 -14.18 1.63
C VAL A 427 -2.33 -14.23 2.00
N TYR A 428 -2.62 -14.51 3.27
CA TYR A 428 -3.99 -14.72 3.75
C TYR A 428 -4.91 -13.51 3.49
N HIS A 429 -4.39 -12.29 3.64
CA HIS A 429 -5.12 -11.06 3.34
C HIS A 429 -4.18 -9.94 2.85
N PRO A 430 -4.55 -9.11 1.85
CA PRO A 430 -3.68 -8.05 1.31
C PRO A 430 -3.22 -6.99 2.31
N SER A 431 -3.87 -6.87 3.47
CA SER A 431 -3.43 -5.98 4.55
C SER A 431 -2.09 -6.39 5.18
N LEU A 432 -1.68 -7.65 5.02
CA LEU A 432 -0.41 -8.18 5.52
C LEU A 432 0.81 -7.71 4.70
N LEU A 433 0.59 -7.02 3.58
CA LEU A 433 1.67 -6.33 2.87
C LEU A 433 1.76 -4.90 3.37
N ASP A 434 2.89 -4.49 3.95
CA ASP A 434 3.05 -3.10 4.41
C ASP A 434 3.06 -2.12 3.22
N PRO A 435 2.51 -0.88 3.34
CA PRO A 435 2.61 0.13 2.29
C PRO A 435 4.04 0.36 1.78
N VAL A 436 5.04 0.24 2.66
CA VAL A 436 6.46 0.35 2.32
C VAL A 436 6.90 -0.77 1.37
N VAL A 437 6.42 -1.99 1.59
CA VAL A 437 6.69 -3.14 0.71
C VAL A 437 6.03 -2.93 -0.64
N ILE A 438 4.77 -2.47 -0.66
CA ILE A 438 4.06 -2.15 -1.91
C ILE A 438 4.81 -1.07 -2.70
N LYS A 439 5.31 -0.02 -2.01
CA LYS A 439 6.14 1.02 -2.62
C LYS A 439 7.41 0.43 -3.23
N TYR A 440 8.11 -0.44 -2.48
CA TYR A 440 9.32 -1.12 -2.97
C TYR A 440 9.04 -1.99 -4.20
N ILE A 441 7.95 -2.77 -4.20
CA ILE A 441 7.51 -3.58 -5.34
C ILE A 441 7.27 -2.70 -6.59
N LYS A 442 6.62 -1.55 -6.42
CA LYS A 442 6.34 -0.62 -7.52
C LYS A 442 7.58 0.11 -8.03
N GLU A 443 8.45 0.58 -7.14
CA GLU A 443 9.60 1.43 -7.50
C GLU A 443 10.86 0.64 -7.87
N VAL A 444 11.14 -0.47 -7.18
CA VAL A 444 12.37 -1.26 -7.38
C VAL A 444 12.12 -2.41 -8.34
N TRP A 445 11.03 -3.17 -8.15
CA TRP A 445 10.66 -4.26 -9.06
C TRP A 445 9.79 -3.81 -10.25
N GLN A 446 9.47 -2.51 -10.32
CA GLN A 446 8.80 -1.87 -11.47
C GLN A 446 7.41 -2.46 -11.76
N PHE A 447 6.68 -2.89 -10.73
CA PHE A 447 5.31 -3.39 -10.87
C PHE A 447 4.35 -2.28 -11.33
N ASN A 448 3.66 -2.52 -12.45
CA ASN A 448 2.74 -1.56 -13.08
C ASN A 448 1.39 -2.21 -13.48
N LYS A 449 0.85 -3.08 -12.63
CA LYS A 449 -0.37 -3.92 -12.82
C LYS A 449 -0.19 -5.20 -13.62
N LYS A 450 0.83 -5.31 -14.47
CA LYS A 450 1.12 -6.60 -15.08
C LYS A 450 1.73 -7.56 -14.06
N PRO A 451 1.41 -8.86 -14.13
CA PRO A 451 1.98 -9.84 -13.22
C PRO A 451 3.50 -9.86 -13.27
N LEU A 452 4.13 -10.10 -12.13
CA LEU A 452 5.57 -10.32 -11.99
C LEU A 452 5.82 -11.61 -11.21
N LEU A 453 6.93 -12.28 -11.51
CA LEU A 453 7.40 -13.43 -10.75
C LEU A 453 8.82 -13.16 -10.28
N VAL A 454 8.96 -12.62 -9.07
CA VAL A 454 10.28 -12.29 -8.50
C VAL A 454 10.85 -13.54 -7.84
N VAL A 455 12.10 -13.88 -8.17
CA VAL A 455 12.77 -15.09 -7.67
C VAL A 455 13.70 -14.72 -6.52
N LEU A 456 13.45 -15.32 -5.36
CA LEU A 456 14.33 -15.31 -4.20
C LEU A 456 15.09 -16.64 -4.12
N ASP A 457 16.41 -16.58 -3.95
CA ASP A 457 17.19 -17.77 -3.63
C ASP A 457 16.96 -18.26 -2.18
N THR A 458 17.63 -19.34 -1.79
CA THR A 458 17.52 -19.93 -0.44
C THR A 458 17.96 -19.01 0.71
N THR A 459 18.67 -17.92 0.40
CA THR A 459 19.10 -16.88 1.34
C THR A 459 18.17 -15.66 1.33
N GLY A 460 17.16 -15.64 0.46
CA GLY A 460 16.25 -14.50 0.29
C GLY A 460 16.79 -13.39 -0.63
N ARG A 461 17.87 -13.63 -1.37
CA ARG A 461 18.38 -12.66 -2.35
C ARG A 461 17.57 -12.71 -3.63
N VAL A 462 17.28 -11.53 -4.19
CA VAL A 462 16.61 -11.42 -5.49
C VAL A 462 17.60 -11.81 -6.59
N VAL A 463 17.32 -12.92 -7.28
CA VAL A 463 18.16 -13.43 -8.39
C VAL A 463 17.54 -13.21 -9.77
N ASN A 464 16.25 -12.86 -9.81
CA ASN A 464 15.54 -12.42 -11.00
C ASN A 464 14.32 -11.58 -10.59
N THR A 465 14.16 -10.39 -11.16
CA THR A 465 13.03 -9.48 -10.86
C THR A 465 11.77 -9.82 -11.63
N ASN A 466 11.86 -10.60 -12.71
CA ASN A 466 10.70 -11.13 -13.41
C ASN A 466 11.02 -12.41 -14.21
N ALA A 467 10.86 -13.56 -13.56
CA ALA A 467 11.05 -14.86 -14.15
C ALA A 467 9.85 -15.40 -14.93
N LEU A 468 8.74 -14.64 -15.09
CA LEU A 468 7.59 -15.10 -15.89
C LEU A 468 8.02 -15.44 -17.31
N HIS A 469 8.77 -14.55 -17.96
CA HIS A 469 9.27 -14.78 -19.31
C HIS A 469 10.12 -16.03 -19.37
N MET A 470 11.05 -16.19 -18.42
CA MET A 470 11.92 -17.35 -18.35
C MET A 470 11.14 -18.65 -18.15
N MET A 471 10.12 -18.64 -17.29
CA MET A 471 9.25 -19.78 -17.02
C MET A 471 8.40 -20.15 -18.25
N TRP A 472 7.85 -19.17 -18.95
CA TRP A 472 7.10 -19.41 -20.18
C TRP A 472 7.98 -19.93 -21.32
N ILE A 473 9.21 -19.45 -21.47
CA ILE A 473 10.10 -19.87 -22.56
C ILE A 473 10.70 -21.25 -22.28
N TRP A 474 11.21 -21.49 -21.07
CA TRP A 474 12.08 -22.63 -20.76
C TRP A 474 11.46 -23.66 -19.83
N GLY A 475 10.31 -23.37 -19.21
CA GLY A 475 9.69 -24.24 -18.22
C GLY A 475 10.69 -24.66 -17.14
N TYR A 476 10.81 -25.97 -16.91
CA TYR A 476 11.73 -26.54 -15.90
C TYR A 476 13.21 -26.34 -16.23
N LEU A 477 13.58 -26.21 -17.52
CA LEU A 477 14.98 -25.96 -17.94
C LEU A 477 15.48 -24.60 -17.45
N GLY A 478 14.54 -23.70 -17.15
CA GLY A 478 14.82 -22.40 -16.58
C GLY A 478 15.32 -22.45 -15.14
N PHE A 479 15.12 -23.54 -14.40
CA PHE A 479 15.55 -23.64 -13.00
C PHE A 479 17.08 -23.39 -12.85
N PRO A 480 17.54 -22.61 -11.85
CA PRO A 480 16.81 -22.01 -10.72
C PRO A 480 16.25 -20.61 -10.98
N PHE A 481 15.88 -20.31 -12.23
CA PHE A 481 15.25 -19.07 -12.68
C PHE A 481 16.09 -17.80 -12.48
N THR A 482 17.41 -17.93 -12.49
CA THR A 482 18.36 -16.82 -12.35
C THR A 482 18.62 -16.15 -13.70
N THR A 483 18.92 -14.85 -13.70
CA THR A 483 19.32 -14.13 -14.92
C THR A 483 20.57 -14.73 -15.58
N THR A 484 21.54 -15.21 -14.80
CA THR A 484 22.73 -15.89 -15.33
C THR A 484 22.38 -17.21 -16.04
N LYS A 485 21.43 -17.98 -15.51
CA LYS A 485 20.94 -19.20 -16.16
C LYS A 485 20.22 -18.88 -17.46
N GLU A 486 19.41 -17.82 -17.48
CA GLU A 486 18.73 -17.36 -18.69
C GLU A 486 19.71 -16.94 -19.79
N GLU A 487 20.77 -16.20 -19.43
CA GLU A 487 21.83 -15.81 -20.36
C GLU A 487 22.54 -17.04 -20.96
N ALA A 488 22.81 -18.07 -20.13
CA ALA A 488 23.44 -19.31 -20.59
C ALA A 488 22.53 -20.07 -21.59
N LEU A 489 21.24 -20.19 -21.29
CA LEU A 489 20.27 -20.83 -22.19
C LEU A 489 20.23 -20.12 -23.55
N TRP A 490 20.19 -18.79 -23.55
CA TRP A 490 20.20 -18.02 -24.80
C TRP A 490 21.48 -18.08 -25.61
N LYS A 491 22.62 -18.44 -24.99
CA LYS A 491 23.91 -18.64 -25.69
C LYS A 491 23.99 -19.99 -26.38
N GLU A 492 23.35 -21.00 -25.81
CA GLU A 492 23.33 -22.37 -26.34
C GLU A 492 22.22 -22.57 -27.40
N GLU A 493 21.17 -21.74 -27.35
CA GLU A 493 20.00 -21.89 -28.20
C GLU A 493 20.18 -21.29 -29.61
N THR A 494 19.47 -21.88 -30.57
CA THR A 494 19.40 -21.41 -31.97
C THR A 494 17.94 -21.30 -32.43
N TRP A 495 17.68 -20.54 -33.50
CA TRP A 495 16.34 -20.46 -34.05
C TRP A 495 15.96 -21.78 -34.75
N ARG A 496 15.00 -22.51 -34.18
CA ARG A 496 14.52 -23.80 -34.67
C ARG A 496 13.06 -24.03 -34.28
N LEU A 497 12.42 -25.02 -34.90
CA LEU A 497 11.00 -25.31 -34.66
C LEU A 497 10.73 -25.69 -33.19
N GLU A 498 11.65 -26.43 -32.57
CA GLU A 498 11.56 -26.84 -31.16
C GLU A 498 11.52 -25.63 -30.24
N LEU A 499 12.29 -24.58 -30.53
CA LEU A 499 12.21 -23.33 -29.76
C LEU A 499 10.85 -22.67 -29.92
N LEU A 500 10.26 -22.67 -31.11
CA LEU A 500 8.97 -22.03 -31.40
C LEU A 500 7.79 -22.72 -30.72
N VAL A 501 7.71 -24.04 -30.84
CA VAL A 501 6.55 -24.84 -30.41
C VAL A 501 6.75 -25.35 -28.99
N ASP A 502 7.95 -25.82 -28.66
CA ASP A 502 8.30 -26.39 -27.36
C ASP A 502 7.22 -27.34 -26.81
N SER A 503 6.71 -27.12 -25.60
CA SER A 503 5.73 -27.98 -24.92
C SER A 503 4.28 -27.81 -25.40
N ILE A 504 4.01 -26.93 -26.37
CA ILE A 504 2.63 -26.59 -26.80
C ILE A 504 1.97 -27.76 -27.51
N GLU A 505 2.71 -28.52 -28.31
CA GLU A 505 2.21 -29.72 -28.99
C GLU A 505 3.28 -30.83 -28.97
N PRO A 506 3.21 -31.77 -28.00
CA PRO A 506 4.21 -32.82 -27.85
C PRO A 506 4.37 -33.72 -29.08
N MET A 507 3.34 -33.88 -29.91
CA MET A 507 3.42 -34.73 -31.10
C MET A 507 4.40 -34.19 -32.16
N ILE A 508 4.70 -32.89 -32.15
CA ILE A 508 5.64 -32.27 -33.08
C ILE A 508 7.04 -32.88 -32.95
N PHE A 509 7.49 -33.25 -31.74
CA PHE A 509 8.79 -33.90 -31.56
C PHE A 509 8.89 -35.25 -32.28
N ASN A 510 7.79 -36.00 -32.38
CA ASN A 510 7.75 -37.24 -33.15
C ASN A 510 7.85 -36.96 -34.65
N TRP A 511 7.16 -35.92 -35.14
CA TRP A 511 7.23 -35.54 -36.55
C TRP A 511 8.63 -35.06 -36.96
N ILE A 512 9.32 -34.36 -36.07
CA ILE A 512 10.72 -33.95 -36.26
C ILE A 512 11.62 -35.19 -36.32
N ALA A 513 11.46 -36.13 -35.39
CA ALA A 513 12.24 -37.37 -35.36
C ALA A 513 12.04 -38.24 -36.62
N ASP A 514 10.81 -38.26 -37.15
CA ASP A 514 10.46 -38.92 -38.40
C ASP A 514 10.98 -38.19 -39.66
N GLY A 515 11.55 -37.00 -39.51
CA GLY A 515 12.09 -36.20 -40.60
C GLY A 515 11.01 -35.63 -41.54
N LYS A 516 9.77 -35.48 -41.04
CA LYS A 516 8.64 -34.91 -41.78
C LYS A 516 8.79 -33.40 -41.96
N TYR A 517 8.08 -32.86 -42.94
CA TYR A 517 7.91 -31.41 -43.09
C TYR A 517 6.75 -30.95 -42.21
N ILE A 518 6.96 -29.90 -41.44
CA ILE A 518 5.98 -29.39 -40.49
C ILE A 518 5.61 -27.96 -40.88
N CYS A 519 4.31 -27.72 -41.06
CA CYS A 519 3.75 -26.42 -41.38
C CYS A 519 2.90 -25.91 -40.22
N LEU A 520 3.37 -24.87 -39.54
CA LEU A 520 2.59 -24.10 -38.58
C LEU A 520 1.89 -22.99 -39.35
N TYR A 521 0.60 -22.79 -39.14
CA TYR A 521 -0.13 -21.71 -39.81
C TYR A 521 -1.23 -21.13 -38.93
N GLY A 522 -1.67 -19.91 -39.25
CA GLY A 522 -2.68 -19.21 -38.48
C GLY A 522 -3.36 -18.09 -39.26
N GLY A 523 -4.33 -17.43 -38.62
CA GLY A 523 -5.19 -16.42 -39.23
C GLY A 523 -6.67 -16.61 -38.91
N GLU A 524 -7.48 -15.57 -39.15
CA GLU A 524 -8.93 -15.58 -38.88
C GLU A 524 -9.79 -15.89 -40.11
N ASP A 525 -9.25 -15.73 -41.32
CA ASP A 525 -9.98 -15.91 -42.58
C ASP A 525 -10.10 -17.39 -42.95
N VAL A 526 -11.32 -17.94 -42.80
CA VAL A 526 -11.63 -19.34 -43.11
C VAL A 526 -11.51 -19.68 -44.59
N GLU A 527 -11.79 -18.74 -45.50
CA GLU A 527 -11.66 -18.97 -46.94
C GLU A 527 -10.18 -19.06 -47.32
N TRP A 528 -9.36 -18.18 -46.74
CA TRP A 528 -7.91 -18.28 -46.88
C TRP A 528 -7.39 -19.62 -46.32
N ILE A 529 -7.83 -20.04 -45.13
CA ILE A 529 -7.42 -21.32 -44.52
C ILE A 529 -7.71 -22.49 -45.46
N ARG A 530 -8.93 -22.60 -46.01
CA ARG A 530 -9.31 -23.68 -46.94
C ARG A 530 -8.46 -23.67 -48.22
N ARG A 531 -8.25 -22.48 -48.81
CA ARG A 531 -7.45 -22.32 -50.03
C ARG A 531 -5.99 -22.68 -49.78
N PHE A 532 -5.43 -22.24 -48.65
CA PHE A 532 -4.06 -22.50 -48.24
C PHE A 532 -3.80 -23.98 -47.99
N THR A 533 -4.62 -24.65 -47.16
CA THR A 533 -4.43 -26.07 -46.87
C THR A 533 -4.60 -26.94 -48.12
N THR A 534 -5.51 -26.58 -49.03
CA THR A 534 -5.67 -27.26 -50.33
C THR A 534 -4.44 -27.07 -51.22
N ALA A 535 -3.92 -25.84 -51.33
CA ALA A 535 -2.72 -25.54 -52.11
C ALA A 535 -1.49 -26.27 -51.54
N MET A 536 -1.29 -26.21 -50.22
CA MET A 536 -0.20 -26.92 -49.54
C MET A 536 -0.25 -28.43 -49.76
N ASN A 537 -1.42 -29.06 -49.63
CA ASN A 537 -1.56 -30.49 -49.88
C ASN A 537 -1.28 -30.85 -51.35
N THR A 538 -1.64 -29.99 -52.29
CA THR A 538 -1.37 -30.20 -53.72
C THR A 538 0.13 -30.12 -54.00
N VAL A 539 0.79 -29.09 -53.47
CA VAL A 539 2.24 -28.91 -53.57
C VAL A 539 2.98 -30.06 -52.88
N ALA A 540 2.52 -30.50 -51.70
CA ALA A 540 3.14 -31.59 -50.97
C ALA A 540 3.13 -32.90 -51.76
N LYS A 541 2.02 -33.21 -52.43
CA LYS A 541 1.91 -34.36 -53.34
C LYS A 541 2.81 -34.21 -54.57
N ALA A 542 2.85 -33.03 -55.17
CA ALA A 542 3.66 -32.76 -56.36
C ALA A 542 5.18 -32.79 -56.08
N ALA A 543 5.60 -32.34 -54.89
CA ALA A 543 6.97 -32.37 -54.39
C ALA A 543 7.34 -33.69 -53.69
N GLN A 544 6.38 -34.63 -53.53
CA GLN A 544 6.55 -35.90 -52.84
C GLN A 544 7.07 -35.78 -51.40
N ILE A 545 6.60 -34.77 -50.66
CA ILE A 545 6.98 -34.55 -49.27
C ILE A 545 5.92 -35.07 -48.30
N GLN A 546 6.37 -35.59 -47.16
CA GLN A 546 5.49 -35.95 -46.04
C GLN A 546 5.22 -34.71 -45.19
N LEU A 547 4.00 -34.18 -45.28
CA LEU A 547 3.60 -32.92 -44.66
C LEU A 547 2.66 -33.17 -43.47
N GLU A 548 2.95 -32.55 -42.33
CA GLU A 548 2.05 -32.39 -41.20
C GLU A 548 1.75 -30.89 -41.01
N MET A 549 0.48 -30.55 -40.79
CA MET A 549 0.03 -29.17 -40.63
C MET A 549 -0.61 -28.97 -39.26
N LEU A 550 -0.25 -27.88 -38.57
CA LEU A 550 -0.83 -27.50 -37.28
C LEU A 550 -1.34 -26.06 -37.33
N TYR A 551 -2.60 -25.87 -36.95
CA TYR A 551 -3.21 -24.55 -36.84
C TYR A 551 -2.97 -23.92 -35.46
N LEU A 552 -2.37 -22.73 -35.44
CA LEU A 552 -1.99 -21.97 -34.24
C LEU A 552 -2.71 -20.61 -34.12
N GLY A 553 -3.74 -20.36 -34.94
CA GLY A 553 -4.61 -19.20 -34.78
C GLY A 553 -3.90 -17.83 -34.80
N LYS A 554 -4.26 -16.96 -33.85
CA LYS A 554 -3.84 -15.55 -33.73
C LYS A 554 -3.77 -15.14 -32.24
N SER A 555 -3.03 -14.09 -31.88
CA SER A 555 -2.72 -13.71 -30.48
C SER A 555 -3.94 -13.45 -29.59
N ASN A 556 -5.07 -13.08 -30.20
CA ASN A 556 -6.34 -12.92 -29.52
C ASN A 556 -7.32 -13.98 -30.03
N PRO A 557 -7.27 -15.23 -29.50
CA PRO A 557 -8.12 -16.32 -29.95
C PRO A 557 -9.57 -16.12 -29.52
N LYS A 558 -10.24 -15.14 -30.15
CA LYS A 558 -11.66 -14.85 -29.96
C LYS A 558 -12.52 -15.98 -30.52
N GLU A 559 -13.84 -15.79 -30.42
CA GLU A 559 -14.85 -16.72 -30.94
C GLU A 559 -14.62 -17.17 -32.40
N LYS A 560 -14.00 -16.32 -33.23
CA LYS A 560 -13.62 -16.67 -34.61
C LYS A 560 -12.56 -17.78 -34.68
N VAL A 561 -11.50 -17.70 -33.87
CA VAL A 561 -10.46 -18.75 -33.84
C VAL A 561 -11.08 -20.05 -33.38
N ARG A 562 -11.96 -20.01 -32.36
CA ARG A 562 -12.73 -21.18 -31.91
C ARG A 562 -13.56 -21.81 -33.04
N LYS A 563 -14.31 -20.99 -33.78
CA LYS A 563 -15.09 -21.44 -34.95
C LYS A 563 -14.20 -22.06 -36.02
N ASN A 564 -13.03 -21.47 -36.28
CA ASN A 564 -12.08 -21.99 -37.26
C ASN A 564 -11.51 -23.34 -36.85
N THR A 565 -11.14 -23.54 -35.57
CA THR A 565 -10.71 -24.84 -35.04
C THR A 565 -11.75 -25.92 -35.34
N THR A 566 -13.02 -25.68 -35.01
CA THR A 566 -14.12 -26.63 -35.27
C THR A 566 -14.30 -26.92 -36.77
N ILE A 567 -14.15 -25.92 -37.63
CA ILE A 567 -14.25 -26.10 -39.09
C ILE A 567 -13.09 -26.95 -39.60
N ILE A 568 -11.87 -26.68 -39.15
CA ILE A 568 -10.65 -27.41 -39.55
C ILE A 568 -10.76 -28.89 -39.16
N GLU A 569 -11.25 -29.19 -37.95
CA GLU A 569 -11.49 -30.56 -37.50
C GLU A 569 -12.57 -31.27 -38.34
N ASN A 570 -13.72 -30.61 -38.55
CA ASN A 570 -14.84 -31.19 -39.31
C ASN A 570 -14.49 -31.44 -40.78
N GLU A 571 -13.76 -30.51 -41.40
CA GLU A 571 -13.30 -30.62 -42.79
C GLU A 571 -11.99 -31.41 -42.92
N LYS A 572 -11.38 -31.83 -41.80
CA LYS A 572 -10.12 -32.58 -41.72
C LYS A 572 -8.99 -31.90 -42.50
N LEU A 573 -8.87 -30.59 -42.37
CA LEU A 573 -7.88 -29.80 -43.12
C LEU A 573 -6.46 -29.95 -42.55
N SER A 574 -6.32 -30.06 -41.23
CA SER A 574 -5.05 -30.17 -40.51
C SER A 574 -5.27 -30.62 -39.05
N HIS A 575 -4.18 -30.75 -38.28
CA HIS A 575 -4.25 -30.83 -36.82
C HIS A 575 -4.58 -29.46 -36.21
N VAL A 576 -5.16 -29.46 -35.02
CA VAL A 576 -5.49 -28.28 -34.23
C VAL A 576 -5.10 -28.49 -32.78
N LEU A 577 -4.87 -27.40 -32.04
CA LEU A 577 -4.68 -27.47 -30.60
C LEU A 577 -6.01 -27.70 -29.88
N PRO A 578 -6.06 -28.59 -28.88
CA PRO A 578 -7.30 -28.95 -28.17
C PRO A 578 -7.81 -27.84 -27.26
N ASP A 579 -6.92 -26.97 -26.76
CA ASP A 579 -7.24 -25.87 -25.85
C ASP A 579 -6.85 -24.51 -26.44
N GLN A 580 -7.73 -23.53 -26.32
CA GLN A 580 -7.49 -22.14 -26.75
C GLN A 580 -6.39 -21.48 -25.90
N THR A 581 -6.22 -21.89 -24.64
CA THR A 581 -5.16 -21.40 -23.76
C THR A 581 -3.78 -21.67 -24.35
N LEU A 582 -3.60 -22.79 -25.07
CA LEU A 582 -2.34 -23.12 -25.75
C LEU A 582 -2.07 -22.21 -26.96
N ILE A 583 -3.11 -21.78 -27.67
CA ILE A 583 -2.99 -20.78 -28.74
C ILE A 583 -2.54 -19.43 -28.16
N TRP A 584 -3.20 -18.99 -27.09
CA TRP A 584 -2.78 -17.78 -26.36
C TRP A 584 -1.33 -17.89 -25.88
N PHE A 585 -0.98 -19.03 -25.28
CA PHE A 585 0.34 -19.29 -24.73
C PHE A 585 1.44 -19.27 -25.79
N PHE A 586 1.19 -19.78 -27.00
CA PHE A 586 2.12 -19.67 -28.14
C PHE A 586 2.55 -18.23 -28.39
N TRP A 587 1.58 -17.30 -28.46
CA TRP A 587 1.85 -15.89 -28.75
C TRP A 587 2.49 -15.18 -27.56
N VAL A 588 2.02 -15.41 -26.34
CA VAL A 588 2.61 -14.80 -25.13
C VAL A 588 4.04 -15.31 -24.88
N ARG A 589 4.32 -16.57 -25.21
CA ARG A 589 5.67 -17.14 -25.16
C ARG A 589 6.59 -16.46 -26.18
N LEU A 590 6.14 -16.20 -27.41
CA LEU A 590 6.89 -15.42 -28.41
C LEU A 590 7.16 -13.97 -27.95
N GLU A 591 6.16 -13.30 -27.40
CA GLU A 591 6.33 -11.96 -26.80
C GLU A 591 7.37 -11.99 -25.67
N SER A 592 7.36 -13.06 -24.88
CA SER A 592 8.30 -13.26 -23.79
C SER A 592 9.71 -13.55 -24.26
N MET A 593 9.88 -14.32 -25.33
CA MET A 593 11.18 -14.51 -25.99
C MET A 593 11.73 -13.16 -26.45
N TRP A 594 10.89 -12.32 -27.06
CA TRP A 594 11.30 -10.97 -27.47
C TRP A 594 11.72 -10.13 -26.26
N HIS A 595 10.91 -10.09 -25.20
CA HIS A 595 11.20 -9.34 -23.98
C HIS A 595 12.48 -9.80 -23.29
N SER A 596 12.71 -11.11 -23.21
CA SER A 596 13.90 -11.71 -22.59
C SER A 596 15.14 -11.50 -23.45
N LYS A 597 15.14 -11.94 -24.71
CA LYS A 597 16.32 -11.89 -25.61
C LYS A 597 16.75 -10.46 -25.94
N SER A 598 15.80 -9.51 -26.03
CA SER A 598 16.12 -8.10 -26.31
C SER A 598 16.93 -7.43 -25.19
N GLN A 599 16.87 -7.93 -23.95
CA GLN A 599 17.67 -7.39 -22.84
C GLN A 599 19.16 -7.73 -22.98
N TYR A 600 19.46 -8.86 -23.61
CA TYR A 600 20.82 -9.36 -23.80
C TYR A 600 21.44 -8.96 -25.14
N THR A 601 20.63 -8.45 -26.07
CA THR A 601 21.10 -7.97 -27.37
C THR A 601 21.66 -6.56 -27.22
N ARG A 602 22.96 -6.37 -27.51
CA ARG A 602 23.58 -5.04 -27.44
C ARG A 602 23.01 -4.14 -28.54
N SER A 603 22.87 -2.85 -28.23
CA SER A 603 22.39 -1.87 -29.21
C SER A 603 23.27 -1.88 -30.47
N GLY A 604 22.70 -2.35 -31.59
CA GLY A 604 23.39 -2.42 -32.89
C GLY A 604 23.82 -3.81 -33.36
N GLU A 605 23.69 -4.86 -32.55
CA GLU A 605 23.91 -6.24 -32.99
C GLU A 605 22.65 -6.81 -33.67
N ASN A 606 22.81 -7.37 -34.88
CA ASN A 606 21.75 -8.12 -35.57
C ASN A 606 21.69 -9.54 -35.00
N ASP A 607 20.98 -9.72 -33.89
CA ASP A 607 20.67 -11.04 -33.36
C ASP A 607 19.63 -11.73 -34.26
N THR A 608 19.98 -12.90 -34.79
CA THR A 608 19.11 -13.66 -35.70
C THR A 608 17.82 -14.11 -35.04
N ILE A 609 17.87 -14.55 -33.77
CA ILE A 609 16.69 -14.98 -33.02
C ILE A 609 15.74 -13.80 -32.82
N VAL A 610 16.25 -12.64 -32.42
CA VAL A 610 15.41 -11.43 -32.25
C VAL A 610 14.74 -11.05 -33.57
N HIS A 611 15.48 -11.07 -34.68
CA HIS A 611 14.93 -10.80 -36.00
C HIS A 611 13.81 -11.78 -36.37
N GLU A 612 14.03 -13.05 -36.11
CA GLU A 612 13.07 -14.11 -36.41
C GLU A 612 11.78 -13.99 -35.57
N ILE A 613 11.90 -13.72 -34.27
CA ILE A 613 10.76 -13.45 -33.38
C ILE A 613 9.96 -12.23 -33.86
N MET A 614 10.65 -11.15 -34.23
CA MET A 614 10.00 -9.92 -34.70
C MET A 614 9.20 -10.13 -35.99
N SER A 615 9.71 -10.97 -36.88
CA SER A 615 8.97 -11.39 -38.07
C SER A 615 7.72 -12.19 -37.71
N MET A 616 7.79 -13.13 -36.75
CA MET A 616 6.61 -13.86 -36.27
C MET A 616 5.56 -12.92 -35.64
N LEU A 617 5.98 -12.01 -34.77
CA LEU A 617 5.08 -11.02 -34.15
C LEU A 617 4.45 -10.06 -35.17
N SER A 618 5.12 -9.81 -36.30
CA SER A 618 4.56 -8.99 -37.38
C SER A 618 3.41 -9.69 -38.13
N PHE A 619 3.33 -11.02 -38.08
CA PHE A 619 2.23 -11.77 -38.69
C PHE A 619 0.94 -11.59 -37.92
N ASP A 620 1.03 -11.49 -36.59
CA ASP A 620 -0.12 -11.20 -35.74
C ASP A 620 -0.74 -9.82 -36.02
N GLY A 621 0.10 -8.82 -36.30
CA GLY A 621 -0.37 -7.47 -36.65
C GLY A 621 -1.08 -7.37 -38.00
N SER A 622 -1.03 -8.41 -38.84
CA SER A 622 -1.65 -8.43 -40.17
C SER A 622 -3.06 -9.03 -40.13
N ASP A 623 -3.98 -8.50 -40.92
CA ASP A 623 -5.35 -9.06 -41.06
C ASP A 623 -5.39 -10.31 -41.96
N GLN A 624 -4.23 -10.79 -42.42
CA GLN A 624 -4.08 -11.93 -43.30
C GLN A 624 -3.66 -13.19 -42.52
N GLY A 625 -3.76 -14.35 -43.15
CA GLY A 625 -3.16 -15.57 -42.63
C GLY A 625 -1.64 -15.49 -42.56
N TRP A 626 -1.01 -16.51 -41.99
CA TRP A 626 0.45 -16.66 -41.97
C TRP A 626 0.81 -18.14 -41.95
N ALA A 627 2.02 -18.47 -42.40
CA ALA A 627 2.53 -19.84 -42.29
C ALA A 627 4.06 -19.89 -42.18
N VAL A 628 4.52 -20.92 -41.49
CA VAL A 628 5.90 -21.28 -41.25
C VAL A 628 6.06 -22.76 -41.59
N ILE A 629 6.92 -23.07 -42.56
CA ILE A 629 7.21 -24.42 -43.00
C ILE A 629 8.64 -24.74 -42.63
N SER A 630 8.86 -25.91 -42.02
CA SER A 630 10.16 -26.30 -41.50
C SER A 630 10.48 -27.76 -41.83
N ARG A 631 11.79 -28.03 -41.92
CA ARG A 631 12.35 -29.38 -41.92
C ARG A 631 13.70 -29.36 -41.20
N GLY A 632 13.76 -29.91 -40.00
CA GLY A 632 14.93 -29.77 -39.14
C GLY A 632 15.19 -28.29 -38.82
N ALA A 633 16.42 -27.83 -39.04
CA ALA A 633 16.82 -26.44 -38.80
C ALA A 633 16.38 -25.46 -39.90
N ASP A 634 16.02 -25.94 -41.09
CA ASP A 634 15.63 -25.07 -42.20
C ASP A 634 14.18 -24.63 -42.05
N MET A 635 13.94 -23.32 -42.15
CA MET A 635 12.62 -22.72 -41.99
C MET A 635 12.32 -21.69 -43.08
N ALA A 636 11.10 -21.72 -43.61
CA ALA A 636 10.53 -20.74 -44.51
C ALA A 636 9.26 -20.16 -43.90
N LYS A 637 9.07 -18.84 -44.00
CA LYS A 637 7.92 -18.16 -43.40
C LYS A 637 7.43 -17.02 -44.28
N ALA A 638 6.13 -16.80 -44.28
CA ALA A 638 5.53 -15.70 -45.02
C ALA A 638 4.10 -15.40 -44.55
N LYS A 639 3.65 -14.19 -44.88
CA LYS A 639 2.25 -13.78 -44.75
C LYS A 639 1.35 -14.50 -45.75
N GLY A 640 0.06 -14.46 -45.47
CA GLY A 640 -0.96 -15.29 -46.09
C GLY A 640 -1.03 -15.16 -47.60
N ASP A 641 -1.08 -13.95 -48.13
CA ASP A 641 -1.15 -13.75 -49.59
C ASP A 641 0.16 -14.14 -50.27
N THR A 642 1.29 -13.78 -49.70
CA THR A 642 2.62 -14.08 -50.25
C THR A 642 2.87 -15.58 -50.30
N ILE A 643 2.57 -16.31 -49.22
CA ILE A 643 2.77 -17.75 -49.18
C ILE A 643 1.77 -18.48 -50.07
N LEU A 644 0.50 -18.07 -50.08
CA LEU A 644 -0.50 -18.67 -50.97
C LEU A 644 -0.16 -18.45 -52.44
N LYS A 645 0.34 -17.26 -52.80
CA LYS A 645 0.82 -16.96 -54.15
C LYS A 645 2.03 -17.83 -54.52
N SER A 646 2.99 -17.97 -53.62
CA SER A 646 4.16 -18.85 -53.83
C SER A 646 3.73 -20.29 -54.15
N LEU A 647 2.76 -20.82 -53.41
CA LEU A 647 2.27 -22.19 -53.56
C LEU A 647 1.46 -22.40 -54.83
N THR A 648 0.62 -21.42 -55.20
CA THR A 648 -0.14 -21.50 -56.46
C THR A 648 0.77 -21.39 -57.69
N GLN A 649 1.96 -20.80 -57.52
CA GLN A 649 3.01 -20.68 -58.55
C GLN A 649 4.08 -21.78 -58.45
N PHE A 650 3.81 -22.91 -57.78
CA PHE A 650 4.79 -23.98 -57.55
C PHE A 650 5.52 -24.46 -58.80
N GLU A 651 4.83 -24.60 -59.93
CA GLU A 651 5.46 -25.04 -61.19
C GLU A 651 6.59 -24.10 -61.67
N GLN A 652 6.65 -22.84 -61.22
CA GLN A 652 7.68 -21.88 -61.62
C GLN A 652 9.01 -22.08 -60.88
N TRP A 653 8.98 -22.70 -59.70
CA TRP A 653 10.15 -22.92 -58.86
C TRP A 653 10.35 -24.40 -58.48
N ARG A 654 9.54 -25.29 -59.05
CA ARG A 654 9.58 -26.74 -58.81
C ARG A 654 10.97 -27.33 -59.08
N ASP A 655 11.63 -26.88 -60.14
CA ASP A 655 12.96 -27.39 -60.51
C ASP A 655 14.03 -27.06 -59.45
N LEU A 656 13.88 -25.93 -58.73
CA LEU A 656 14.77 -25.53 -57.65
C LEU A 656 14.69 -26.47 -56.43
N VAL A 657 13.59 -27.23 -56.29
CA VAL A 657 13.42 -28.17 -55.16
C VAL A 657 14.47 -29.29 -55.20
N GLY A 658 14.88 -29.71 -56.39
CA GLY A 658 15.92 -30.74 -56.55
C GLY A 658 17.31 -30.26 -56.13
N GLU A 659 17.59 -28.96 -56.28
CA GLU A 659 18.90 -28.36 -56.00
C GLU A 659 19.03 -27.87 -54.55
N LEU A 660 18.00 -27.17 -54.05
CA LEU A 660 18.03 -26.46 -52.76
C LEU A 660 17.23 -27.16 -51.66
N GLY A 661 16.54 -28.25 -52.00
CA GLY A 661 15.49 -28.83 -51.15
C GLY A 661 14.24 -27.96 -51.12
N PHE A 662 13.14 -28.52 -50.61
CA PHE A 662 11.84 -27.83 -50.65
C PHE A 662 11.81 -26.51 -49.87
N VAL A 663 12.35 -26.48 -48.65
CA VAL A 663 12.37 -25.25 -47.82
C VAL A 663 13.29 -24.19 -48.41
N GLY A 664 14.48 -24.59 -48.91
CA GLY A 664 15.41 -23.68 -49.56
C GLY A 664 14.84 -23.04 -50.83
N ALA A 665 14.24 -23.86 -51.70
CA ALA A 665 13.59 -23.39 -52.92
C ALA A 665 12.40 -22.46 -52.61
N LEU A 666 11.60 -22.79 -51.59
CA LEU A 666 10.51 -21.94 -51.15
C LEU A 666 11.00 -20.57 -50.65
N ASN A 667 12.07 -20.54 -49.84
CA ASN A 667 12.67 -19.30 -49.37
C ASN A 667 13.15 -18.41 -50.53
N GLU A 668 13.78 -19.00 -51.55
CA GLU A 668 14.25 -18.25 -52.70
C GLU A 668 13.08 -17.67 -53.50
N ASN A 669 12.03 -18.45 -53.74
CA ASN A 669 10.82 -17.95 -54.40
C ASN A 669 10.15 -16.83 -53.57
N LEU A 670 10.03 -17.01 -52.25
CA LEU A 670 9.46 -15.98 -51.37
C LEU A 670 10.25 -14.67 -51.45
N ARG A 671 11.59 -14.71 -51.51
CA ARG A 671 12.42 -13.51 -51.72
C ARG A 671 12.08 -12.78 -53.02
N THR A 672 11.83 -13.49 -54.11
CA THR A 672 11.42 -12.86 -55.38
C THR A 672 10.05 -12.19 -55.32
N LEU A 673 9.16 -12.66 -54.44
CA LEU A 673 7.82 -12.12 -54.25
C LEU A 673 7.78 -10.90 -53.32
N HIS A 674 8.86 -10.60 -52.60
CA HIS A 674 8.93 -9.43 -51.72
C HIS A 674 8.91 -8.14 -52.54
N THR A 675 7.87 -7.33 -52.35
CA THR A 675 7.77 -6.02 -52.99
C THR A 675 8.54 -4.95 -52.19
N PRO A 676 9.24 -4.00 -52.86
CA PRO A 676 9.88 -2.87 -52.19
C PRO A 676 8.90 -2.00 -51.40
N HIS A 677 7.62 -2.03 -51.78
CA HIS A 677 6.51 -1.38 -51.12
C HIS A 677 5.69 -2.43 -50.34
N HIS A 678 5.86 -2.47 -49.03
CA HIS A 678 5.06 -3.26 -48.10
C HIS A 678 4.86 -2.45 -46.81
N CYS A 679 3.77 -2.71 -46.10
CA CYS A 679 3.45 -2.10 -44.81
C CYS A 679 3.41 -3.20 -43.75
N ASN A 680 4.40 -3.18 -42.85
CA ASN A 680 4.46 -4.14 -41.75
C ASN A 680 3.96 -3.47 -40.49
N ARG A 681 2.94 -4.09 -39.91
CA ARG A 681 2.41 -3.66 -38.63
C ARG A 681 2.94 -4.61 -37.57
N LEU A 682 3.83 -4.10 -36.74
CA LEU A 682 4.25 -4.76 -35.53
C LEU A 682 3.47 -4.16 -34.37
N ILE A 683 2.71 -4.98 -33.67
CA ILE A 683 2.04 -4.58 -32.43
C ILE A 683 2.91 -5.12 -31.30
N LEU A 684 3.70 -4.25 -30.68
CA LEU A 684 4.40 -4.61 -29.46
C LEU A 684 3.41 -4.48 -28.29
N PRO A 685 3.39 -5.45 -27.36
CA PRO A 685 2.57 -5.33 -26.15
C PRO A 685 2.90 -4.01 -25.45
N GLY A 686 1.87 -3.25 -25.04
CA GLY A 686 2.06 -2.01 -24.28
C GLY A 686 2.90 -2.30 -23.03
N ALA A 687 4.17 -1.89 -23.05
CA ALA A 687 5.22 -2.60 -22.35
C ALA A 687 5.44 -2.13 -20.91
N THR A 688 5.60 -3.14 -20.05
CA THR A 688 6.35 -3.18 -18.78
C THR A 688 7.87 -2.98 -18.95
N GLY A 689 8.33 -2.38 -20.05
CA GLY A 689 9.75 -2.24 -20.34
C GLY A 689 10.06 -1.15 -21.36
N ARG A 690 11.34 -0.78 -21.48
CA ARG A 690 11.83 0.15 -22.48
C ARG A 690 11.44 -0.34 -23.88
N ILE A 691 10.41 0.25 -24.47
CA ILE A 691 10.14 0.11 -25.90
C ILE A 691 11.40 0.57 -26.63
N PRO A 692 12.02 -0.25 -27.50
CA PRO A 692 13.24 0.13 -28.19
C PRO A 692 13.04 1.46 -28.94
N ASP A 693 13.96 2.40 -28.79
CA ASP A 693 13.89 3.71 -29.46
C ASP A 693 13.95 3.58 -30.99
N ARG A 694 14.49 2.46 -31.49
CA ARG A 694 14.56 2.12 -32.90
C ARG A 694 14.27 0.64 -33.10
N VAL A 695 13.27 0.35 -33.93
CA VAL A 695 12.96 -0.99 -34.43
C VAL A 695 13.17 -0.98 -35.95
N VAL A 696 13.75 -2.04 -36.50
CA VAL A 696 13.89 -2.23 -37.95
C VAL A 696 12.90 -3.27 -38.44
N CYS A 697 12.38 -3.06 -39.64
CA CYS A 697 11.46 -3.98 -40.30
C CYS A 697 12.19 -5.29 -40.64
N ALA A 698 11.63 -6.43 -40.22
CA ALA A 698 12.22 -7.74 -40.48
C ALA A 698 12.19 -8.16 -41.97
N GLU A 699 11.36 -7.51 -42.80
CA GLU A 699 11.29 -7.83 -44.24
C GLU A 699 12.23 -6.97 -45.09
N CYS A 700 12.55 -5.73 -44.69
CA CYS A 700 13.37 -4.82 -45.51
C CYS A 700 14.46 -4.04 -44.79
N GLY A 701 14.64 -4.25 -43.48
CA GLY A 701 15.66 -3.59 -42.67
C GLY A 701 15.48 -2.09 -42.46
N ARG A 702 14.44 -1.47 -43.03
CA ARG A 702 14.15 -0.04 -42.82
C ARG A 702 13.69 0.23 -41.39
N PRO A 703 14.04 1.39 -40.79
CA PRO A 703 13.51 1.76 -39.50
C PRO A 703 11.98 1.88 -39.55
N MET A 704 11.30 1.28 -38.59
CA MET A 704 9.85 1.38 -38.45
C MET A 704 9.48 2.66 -37.72
N GLU A 705 8.39 3.30 -38.14
CA GLU A 705 7.82 4.45 -37.46
C GLU A 705 7.00 4.02 -36.23
N LYS A 706 7.14 4.78 -35.14
CA LYS A 706 6.43 4.53 -33.88
C LYS A 706 5.13 5.32 -33.87
N PHE A 707 3.99 4.63 -33.77
CA PHE A 707 2.67 5.23 -33.60
C PHE A 707 1.99 4.71 -32.33
N ILE A 708 1.19 5.57 -31.69
CA ILE A 708 0.26 5.16 -30.63
C ILE A 708 -1.09 4.91 -31.29
N MET A 709 -1.65 3.70 -31.13
CA MET A 709 -2.94 3.34 -31.70
C MET A 709 -3.96 3.10 -30.59
N TYR A 710 -5.09 3.78 -30.67
CA TYR A 710 -6.29 3.47 -29.89
C TYR A 710 -7.18 2.55 -30.71
N ARG A 711 -7.48 1.35 -30.21
CA ARG A 711 -8.41 0.42 -30.84
C ARG A 711 -9.60 0.22 -29.91
N CYS A 712 -10.79 0.56 -30.38
CA CYS A 712 -12.04 0.17 -29.75
C CYS A 712 -12.37 -1.24 -30.23
N CYS A 713 -12.36 -2.22 -29.34
CA CYS A 713 -12.83 -3.56 -29.64
C CYS A 713 -14.30 -3.61 -29.22
N THR A 714 -15.20 -3.87 -30.15
CA THR A 714 -16.55 -4.33 -29.81
C THR A 714 -16.42 -5.77 -29.34
N ASP A 715 -16.94 -6.03 -28.14
CA ASP A 715 -16.95 -7.32 -27.48
C ASP A 715 -17.42 -8.47 -28.39
#